data_AF-A0A0F3IKS9-F1
#
_entry.id   AF-A0A0F3IKS9-F1
#
_cell.length_a   1.000
_cell.length_b   1.000
_cell.length_c   1.000
_cell.angle_alpha   90.00
_cell.angle_beta   90.00
_cell.angle_gamma   90.00
#
_symmetry.space_group_name_H-M   'P 1'
#
loop_
_entity.id
_entity.type
_entity.pdbx_description
1 polymer ?
#
loop_
_entity_poly.entity_id
_entity_poly.type
_entity_poly.pdbx_seq_one_letter_code
_entity_poly.pdbx_strand_id
1 'polypeptide(L)'
;MQQVWAALDNAGYTAAELNRVAGTVGVLIGAMWDDYQHYGTGQWQQGLTMPPTSVRSSLANRLSYFFDFNGPSLSIDTSCSSALTALHHAVTALRNGECGAAIVAGVNLLSHPYHQTLLQSLDLLSHSNRCLPFSQHADGWVAGEGVGVLVLKPLLKAEEQGDTIHASVLNTGISHGGHSLRYGAPNAEKQAQAIAKTFAAAGIEAASISYIEAAAPGASLADAAEIAALKQVFKQDEDVKPVYFGSVKANIGHLESASAMSQIAKVLAQFHSGHIFPSLSQQPLNPLLQLEHSRLRLADALMPWSSDQPRRALVNAFGATGSSAHAVLEEYRTTPATLANRAEAAHLIVLSAATEPQLMQLVTRFQQFLTKAMTTGLPNLADIAYTFQVGRVAMTQRLAVIASSHSELQQKLSAWLIRRDSNAELFIGQALDTVNELKNPARLTLSELAEAWVKGAKFDWQGLTEAGRKRVALPGYPFDNTTAYWPEAASAKPEPVAIPVSETHVVTLNQVQDYLKTVFSEVSEIPLSQLRLNAGFDQYGLTSLLIKQLTTRLERDLGELSKTLFFEYHCLQDLAQYFYQQHGLGLAQLLNLATPQQAVLETQPDGQSQAQDALYLADDIAIIGVSGCYPGAQDLEAFWQQLKQGADCITEVPKQRWDNNDSRYADLCRFGGFLSDIESFDALFFKISPREAESMDPQQRLFLQTAWHTVEDAGYNKASLQRVFAGKVGVFVGVMYGEYQLFSGEQSLGSVYGSIANRVSYTLDLHGPSLAVDTLCSSSLTALHQAVQSLRRGECLAALVGGVNLSLHPNKYRLLAQLTMSLAMVVAVVLARVAMVLCRVRG
;
A
#
# COMPACT_ATOMS: atom_id res chain seq x y z
N MET A 1 -9.33 5.96 9.03
CA MET A 1 -10.25 6.16 10.19
C MET A 1 -11.71 6.26 9.76
N GLN A 2 -12.18 7.37 9.18
CA GLN A 2 -13.62 7.58 8.84
C GLN A 2 -14.27 6.40 8.08
N GLN A 3 -13.61 5.83 7.07
CA GLN A 3 -14.17 4.70 6.31
C GLN A 3 -14.29 3.39 7.12
N VAL A 4 -13.48 3.21 8.17
CA VAL A 4 -13.62 2.04 9.07
C VAL A 4 -14.85 2.22 9.96
N TRP A 5 -15.10 3.44 10.45
CA TRP A 5 -16.37 3.75 11.12
C TRP A 5 -17.56 3.51 10.17
N ALA A 6 -17.49 4.01 8.93
CA ALA A 6 -18.56 3.83 7.96
C ALA A 6 -18.81 2.35 7.61
N ALA A 7 -17.76 1.52 7.56
CA ALA A 7 -17.89 0.08 7.34
C ALA A 7 -18.47 -0.66 8.56
N LEU A 8 -18.11 -0.26 9.78
CA LEU A 8 -18.72 -0.78 11.01
C LEU A 8 -20.22 -0.41 11.10
N ASP A 9 -20.55 0.87 10.84
CA ASP A 9 -21.94 1.34 10.72
C ASP A 9 -22.70 0.52 9.65
N ASN A 10 -22.09 0.28 8.48
CA ASN A 10 -22.74 -0.45 7.39
C ASN A 10 -22.97 -1.93 7.72
N ALA A 11 -22.02 -2.57 8.43
CA ALA A 11 -22.14 -3.94 8.93
C ALA A 11 -23.10 -4.08 10.14
N GLY A 12 -23.55 -2.97 10.74
CA GLY A 12 -24.41 -2.98 11.93
C GLY A 12 -23.68 -3.26 13.24
N TYR A 13 -22.43 -2.82 13.36
CA TYR A 13 -21.59 -2.99 14.55
C TYR A 13 -21.09 -1.66 15.11
N THR A 14 -21.05 -1.56 16.44
CA THR A 14 -20.08 -0.68 17.11
C THR A 14 -18.77 -1.45 17.29
N ALA A 15 -17.64 -0.74 17.42
CA ALA A 15 -16.34 -1.40 17.67
C ALA A 15 -16.34 -2.23 18.97
N ALA A 16 -16.95 -1.71 20.04
CA ALA A 16 -17.11 -2.41 21.31
C ALA A 16 -17.93 -3.70 21.16
N GLU A 17 -19.00 -3.68 20.35
CA GLU A 17 -19.79 -4.88 20.06
C GLU A 17 -19.01 -5.88 19.19
N LEU A 18 -18.27 -5.41 18.18
CA LEU A 18 -17.44 -6.28 17.35
C LEU A 18 -16.36 -6.98 18.19
N ASN A 19 -15.68 -6.25 19.08
CA ASN A 19 -14.75 -6.82 20.07
C ASN A 19 -15.43 -7.89 20.94
N ARG A 20 -16.63 -7.60 21.48
CA ARG A 20 -17.35 -8.53 22.35
C ARG A 20 -17.69 -9.85 21.66
N VAL A 21 -18.07 -9.84 20.37
CA VAL A 21 -18.45 -11.06 19.63
C VAL A 21 -17.28 -11.75 18.92
N ALA A 22 -16.19 -11.04 18.65
CA ALA A 22 -14.99 -11.58 18.00
C ALA A 22 -13.91 -12.04 19.00
N GLY A 23 -13.88 -11.48 20.22
CA GLY A 23 -12.79 -11.62 21.18
C GLY A 23 -11.56 -10.76 20.79
N THR A 24 -11.04 -10.99 19.59
CA THR A 24 -9.91 -10.22 19.01
C THR A 24 -10.24 -9.78 17.58
N VAL A 25 -9.91 -8.54 17.25
CA VAL A 25 -10.14 -7.92 15.94
C VAL A 25 -8.81 -7.50 15.33
N GLY A 26 -8.48 -8.02 14.15
CA GLY A 26 -7.28 -7.62 13.39
C GLY A 26 -7.50 -6.36 12.55
N VAL A 27 -6.43 -5.64 12.22
CA VAL A 27 -6.40 -4.47 11.35
C VAL A 27 -5.25 -4.60 10.36
N LEU A 28 -5.56 -4.82 9.07
CA LEU A 28 -4.58 -5.06 8.02
C LEU A 28 -4.79 -4.09 6.86
N ILE A 29 -3.75 -3.33 6.49
CA ILE A 29 -3.89 -2.22 5.54
C ILE A 29 -2.88 -2.32 4.40
N GLY A 30 -3.37 -2.28 3.17
CA GLY A 30 -2.55 -2.00 1.99
C GLY A 30 -2.28 -0.51 1.83
N ALA A 31 -0.99 -0.13 1.80
CA ALA A 31 -0.51 1.22 1.52
C ALA A 31 0.80 1.16 0.71
N MET A 32 1.30 2.30 0.21
CA MET A 32 2.58 2.38 -0.51
C MET A 32 3.31 3.72 -0.33
N TRP A 33 2.59 4.84 -0.27
CA TRP A 33 3.17 6.20 -0.28
C TRP A 33 3.08 6.92 1.06
N ASP A 34 4.00 7.86 1.29
CA ASP A 34 4.09 8.70 2.50
C ASP A 34 4.10 10.22 2.18
N ASP A 35 3.78 10.59 0.93
CA ASP A 35 4.26 11.85 0.31
C ASP A 35 3.83 13.16 0.97
N TYR A 36 2.83 13.12 1.86
CA TYR A 36 2.46 14.22 2.73
C TYR A 36 3.64 14.75 3.57
N GLN A 37 4.68 13.93 3.81
CA GLN A 37 5.93 14.35 4.47
C GLN A 37 6.73 15.42 3.69
N HIS A 38 6.57 15.52 2.37
CA HIS A 38 7.30 16.52 1.55
C HIS A 38 6.93 17.97 1.91
N TYR A 39 5.70 18.23 2.38
CA TYR A 39 5.33 19.57 2.87
C TYR A 39 6.15 20.01 4.09
N GLY A 40 6.72 19.08 4.87
CA GLY A 40 7.56 19.40 6.02
C GLY A 40 8.89 20.05 5.64
N THR A 41 9.49 19.69 4.50
CA THR A 41 10.80 20.21 4.08
C THR A 41 10.74 21.72 3.79
N GLY A 42 9.70 22.17 3.08
CA GLY A 42 9.44 23.59 2.82
C GLY A 42 9.05 24.37 4.09
N GLN A 43 8.28 23.75 5.00
CA GLN A 43 7.89 24.41 6.25
C GLN A 43 9.05 24.60 7.24
N TRP A 44 10.07 23.73 7.25
CA TRP A 44 11.29 23.97 8.04
C TRP A 44 12.09 25.17 7.55
N GLN A 45 12.10 25.45 6.25
CA GLN A 45 12.75 26.64 5.69
C GLN A 45 12.06 27.95 6.15
N GLN A 46 10.81 27.87 6.59
CA GLN A 46 10.00 28.96 7.11
C GLN A 46 9.95 29.02 8.65
N GLY A 47 10.67 28.13 9.34
CA GLY A 47 10.71 28.08 10.81
C GLY A 47 9.45 27.54 11.49
N LEU A 48 8.54 26.91 10.74
CA LEU A 48 7.30 26.36 11.28
C LEU A 48 7.57 25.04 12.02
N THR A 49 6.96 24.88 13.20
CA THR A 49 7.33 23.86 14.19
C THR A 49 6.54 22.55 14.09
N MET A 50 5.46 22.50 13.31
CA MET A 50 4.58 21.34 13.14
C MET A 50 4.78 20.70 11.75
N PRO A 51 5.73 19.77 11.56
CA PRO A 51 5.87 19.05 10.30
C PRO A 51 4.65 18.15 10.05
N PRO A 52 4.06 18.15 8.84
CA PRO A 52 3.12 17.13 8.41
C PRO A 52 3.80 15.77 8.35
N THR A 53 3.15 14.76 8.94
CA THR A 53 3.74 13.43 9.15
C THR A 53 2.96 12.35 8.40
N SER A 54 3.64 11.52 7.61
CA SER A 54 3.14 10.19 7.25
C SER A 54 4.01 9.12 7.88
N VAL A 55 3.38 8.06 8.40
CA VAL A 55 4.01 6.90 9.02
C VAL A 55 3.09 5.71 8.77
N ARG A 56 3.46 4.79 7.86
CA ARG A 56 2.54 3.74 7.35
C ARG A 56 1.93 2.89 8.47
N SER A 57 2.72 2.44 9.44
CA SER A 57 2.22 1.71 10.64
C SER A 57 1.21 2.48 11.49
N SER A 58 1.22 3.82 11.47
CA SER A 58 0.19 4.62 12.15
C SER A 58 -1.20 4.45 11.51
N LEU A 59 -1.30 4.05 10.24
CA LEU A 59 -2.59 3.77 9.60
C LEU A 59 -3.33 2.64 10.33
N ALA A 60 -2.64 1.54 10.63
CA ALA A 60 -3.17 0.42 11.38
C ALA A 60 -3.26 0.74 12.88
N ASN A 61 -2.14 1.15 13.48
CA ASN A 61 -2.06 1.31 14.94
C ASN A 61 -2.99 2.42 15.49
N ARG A 62 -3.29 3.49 14.74
CA ARG A 62 -4.28 4.49 15.16
C ARG A 62 -5.73 4.00 15.06
N LEU A 63 -6.04 3.07 14.15
CA LEU A 63 -7.35 2.40 14.13
C LEU A 63 -7.48 1.49 15.34
N SER A 64 -6.47 0.65 15.58
CA SER A 64 -6.44 -0.30 16.69
C SER A 64 -6.57 0.41 18.04
N TYR A 65 -5.83 1.51 18.23
CA TYR A 65 -5.97 2.38 19.41
C TYR A 65 -7.35 3.06 19.52
N PHE A 66 -7.87 3.63 18.42
CA PHE A 66 -9.13 4.40 18.47
C PHE A 66 -10.39 3.52 18.65
N PHE A 67 -10.35 2.29 18.13
CA PHE A 67 -11.46 1.34 18.20
C PHE A 67 -11.27 0.23 19.24
N ASP A 68 -10.19 0.26 20.02
CA ASP A 68 -9.80 -0.77 20.99
C ASP A 68 -9.69 -2.18 20.36
N PHE A 69 -9.12 -2.27 19.16
CA PHE A 69 -8.93 -3.55 18.47
C PHE A 69 -7.61 -4.20 18.88
N ASN A 70 -7.71 -5.40 19.46
CA ASN A 70 -6.62 -6.09 20.15
C ASN A 70 -6.08 -7.34 19.40
N GLY A 71 -6.27 -7.42 18.08
CA GLY A 71 -5.70 -8.46 17.20
C GLY A 71 -4.48 -7.96 16.38
N PRO A 72 -4.02 -8.73 15.37
CA PRO A 72 -2.88 -8.35 14.53
C PRO A 72 -3.09 -7.00 13.83
N SER A 73 -2.18 -6.05 14.02
CA SER A 73 -2.27 -4.67 13.53
C SER A 73 -1.04 -4.34 12.68
N LEU A 74 -1.19 -4.25 11.35
CA LEU A 74 -0.07 -4.00 10.43
C LEU A 74 -0.44 -3.30 9.12
N SER A 75 0.54 -2.54 8.60
CA SER A 75 0.53 -1.99 7.24
C SER A 75 1.46 -2.78 6.34
N ILE A 76 1.03 -3.04 5.10
CA ILE A 76 1.64 -3.97 4.14
C ILE A 76 1.89 -3.24 2.81
N ASP A 77 3.08 -3.44 2.23
CA ASP A 77 3.45 -2.95 0.90
C ASP A 77 3.86 -4.11 -0.02
N THR A 78 3.04 -4.33 -1.06
CA THR A 78 3.33 -5.13 -2.25
C THR A 78 2.97 -4.35 -3.53
N SER A 79 3.25 -3.04 -3.51
CA SER A 79 2.90 -2.07 -4.54
C SER A 79 1.41 -2.11 -4.92
N CYS A 80 1.05 -2.21 -6.21
CA CYS A 80 -0.35 -2.24 -6.66
C CYS A 80 -1.17 -3.44 -6.15
N SER A 81 -0.56 -4.40 -5.45
CA SER A 81 -1.26 -5.54 -4.85
C SER A 81 -1.50 -5.41 -3.33
N SER A 82 -1.02 -4.34 -2.66
CA SER A 82 -1.00 -4.23 -1.19
C SER A 82 -2.34 -4.53 -0.51
N ALA A 83 -3.46 -3.96 -0.98
CA ALA A 83 -4.77 -4.19 -0.37
C ALA A 83 -5.30 -5.63 -0.55
N LEU A 84 -4.84 -6.36 -1.57
CA LEU A 84 -5.21 -7.77 -1.81
C LEU A 84 -4.33 -8.73 -1.01
N THR A 85 -3.04 -8.38 -0.83
CA THR A 85 -2.15 -9.02 0.14
C THR A 85 -2.67 -8.85 1.57
N ALA A 86 -3.14 -7.64 1.93
CA ALA A 86 -3.79 -7.39 3.22
C ALA A 86 -5.06 -8.24 3.42
N LEU A 87 -5.89 -8.41 2.37
CA LEU A 87 -7.03 -9.35 2.39
C LEU A 87 -6.57 -10.79 2.62
N HIS A 88 -5.51 -11.23 1.95
CA HIS A 88 -4.96 -12.58 2.13
C HIS A 88 -4.50 -12.84 3.58
N HIS A 89 -3.69 -11.95 4.16
CA HIS A 89 -3.25 -12.10 5.56
C HIS A 89 -4.43 -12.04 6.55
N ALA A 90 -5.49 -11.27 6.26
CA ALA A 90 -6.68 -11.21 7.11
C ALA A 90 -7.52 -12.50 7.06
N VAL A 91 -7.77 -13.03 5.85
CA VAL A 91 -8.45 -14.32 5.67
C VAL A 91 -7.66 -15.46 6.33
N THR A 92 -6.33 -15.39 6.24
CA THR A 92 -5.40 -16.30 6.92
C THR A 92 -5.49 -16.19 8.44
N ALA A 93 -5.41 -14.98 9.03
CA ALA A 93 -5.51 -14.78 10.47
C ALA A 93 -6.86 -15.28 11.04
N LEU A 94 -7.96 -15.07 10.30
CA LEU A 94 -9.29 -15.61 10.63
C LEU A 94 -9.35 -17.14 10.57
N ARG A 95 -8.67 -17.78 9.61
CA ARG A 95 -8.58 -19.25 9.49
C ARG A 95 -7.70 -19.87 10.57
N ASN A 96 -6.61 -19.19 10.94
CA ASN A 96 -5.69 -19.60 12.01
C ASN A 96 -6.27 -19.37 13.43
N GLY A 97 -7.32 -18.57 13.58
CA GLY A 97 -7.84 -18.15 14.89
C GLY A 97 -7.02 -17.05 15.58
N GLU A 98 -6.11 -16.39 14.85
CA GLU A 98 -5.35 -15.21 15.33
C GLU A 98 -6.27 -14.00 15.55
N CYS A 99 -7.42 -13.96 14.88
CA CYS A 99 -8.53 -13.06 15.20
C CYS A 99 -9.89 -13.71 14.94
N GLY A 100 -10.93 -13.21 15.62
CA GLY A 100 -12.33 -13.60 15.37
C GLY A 100 -13.05 -12.72 14.34
N ALA A 101 -12.53 -11.52 14.10
CA ALA A 101 -12.92 -10.60 13.02
C ALA A 101 -11.69 -9.83 12.50
N ALA A 102 -11.76 -9.29 11.29
CA ALA A 102 -10.69 -8.48 10.71
C ALA A 102 -11.23 -7.27 9.95
N ILE A 103 -10.59 -6.13 10.15
CA ILE A 103 -10.72 -4.93 9.32
C ILE A 103 -9.62 -5.01 8.26
N VAL A 104 -10.00 -5.03 6.99
CA VAL A 104 -9.07 -4.92 5.86
C VAL A 104 -9.28 -3.58 5.18
N ALA A 105 -8.22 -2.86 4.88
CA ALA A 105 -8.31 -1.61 4.14
C ALA A 105 -7.27 -1.49 3.02
N GLY A 106 -7.56 -0.62 2.06
CA GLY A 106 -6.59 -0.07 1.11
C GLY A 106 -6.76 1.44 1.05
N VAL A 107 -5.67 2.21 0.97
CA VAL A 107 -5.71 3.68 0.90
C VAL A 107 -4.62 4.24 -0.03
N ASN A 108 -5.03 5.09 -0.98
CA ASN A 108 -4.15 5.77 -1.92
C ASN A 108 -4.62 7.23 -2.12
N LEU A 109 -3.70 8.20 -2.01
CA LEU A 109 -3.97 9.64 -2.13
C LEU A 109 -2.79 10.32 -2.83
N LEU A 110 -3.06 11.22 -3.77
CA LEU A 110 -2.04 11.94 -4.56
C LEU A 110 -1.61 13.22 -3.81
N SER A 111 -1.10 13.06 -2.58
CA SER A 111 -1.04 14.16 -1.61
C SER A 111 0.01 15.25 -1.87
N HIS A 112 0.95 15.05 -2.81
CA HIS A 112 1.98 16.03 -3.15
C HIS A 112 2.39 15.89 -4.64
N PRO A 113 2.70 16.98 -5.39
CA PRO A 113 3.02 16.92 -6.82
C PRO A 113 4.16 15.97 -7.20
N TYR A 114 5.13 15.79 -6.29
CA TYR A 114 6.22 14.80 -6.38
C TYR A 114 5.75 13.42 -6.85
N HIS A 115 4.57 12.96 -6.41
CA HIS A 115 4.04 11.64 -6.74
C HIS A 115 3.81 11.48 -8.25
N GLN A 116 3.26 12.51 -8.91
CA GLN A 116 3.09 12.50 -10.37
C GLN A 116 4.43 12.58 -11.10
N THR A 117 5.37 13.40 -10.62
CA THR A 117 6.73 13.48 -11.18
C THR A 117 7.47 12.15 -11.08
N LEU A 118 7.35 11.45 -9.94
CA LEU A 118 7.91 10.12 -9.75
C LEU A 118 7.30 9.10 -10.72
N LEU A 119 5.96 9.01 -10.80
CA LEU A 119 5.29 8.08 -11.72
C LEU A 119 5.59 8.37 -13.20
N GLN A 120 5.78 9.64 -13.56
CA GLN A 120 6.25 10.03 -14.89
C GLN A 120 7.72 9.62 -15.13
N SER A 121 8.60 9.79 -14.15
CA SER A 121 10.01 9.38 -14.24
C SER A 121 10.21 7.85 -14.36
N LEU A 122 9.21 7.08 -13.92
CA LEU A 122 9.15 5.62 -14.01
C LEU A 122 8.51 5.10 -15.31
N ASP A 123 8.08 5.99 -16.22
CA ASP A 123 7.41 5.65 -17.49
C ASP A 123 6.13 4.80 -17.31
N LEU A 124 5.33 5.15 -16.27
CA LEU A 124 4.10 4.43 -15.90
C LEU A 124 2.81 5.13 -16.36
N LEU A 125 2.87 6.43 -16.64
CA LEU A 125 1.70 7.26 -16.92
C LEU A 125 1.37 7.36 -18.43
N SER A 126 0.09 7.24 -18.76
CA SER A 126 -0.44 7.40 -20.11
C SER A 126 -0.16 8.81 -20.67
N HIS A 127 0.50 8.89 -21.82
CA HIS A 127 0.68 10.15 -22.54
C HIS A 127 -0.66 10.69 -23.08
N SER A 128 -1.62 9.80 -23.35
CA SER A 128 -2.98 10.17 -23.76
C SER A 128 -3.86 10.72 -22.63
N ASN A 129 -3.36 10.71 -21.38
CA ASN A 129 -4.11 11.04 -20.14
C ASN A 129 -5.39 10.18 -19.95
N ARG A 130 -5.42 8.95 -20.48
CA ARG A 130 -6.57 8.05 -20.39
C ARG A 130 -6.14 6.63 -20.04
N CYS A 131 -6.77 6.05 -19.02
CA CYS A 131 -6.63 4.63 -18.70
C CYS A 131 -7.42 3.81 -19.73
N LEU A 132 -6.74 3.11 -20.64
CA LEU A 132 -7.35 2.41 -21.78
C LEU A 132 -7.08 0.88 -21.75
N PRO A 133 -7.51 0.15 -20.71
CA PRO A 133 -7.25 -1.28 -20.60
C PRO A 133 -7.80 -2.04 -21.80
N PHE A 134 -7.03 -3.05 -22.23
CA PHE A 134 -7.31 -3.93 -23.37
C PHE A 134 -7.29 -3.28 -24.77
N SER A 135 -7.12 -1.96 -24.89
CA SER A 135 -7.09 -1.25 -26.18
C SER A 135 -5.76 -1.42 -26.91
N GLN A 136 -5.74 -1.37 -28.26
CA GLN A 136 -4.48 -1.21 -29.00
C GLN A 136 -3.74 0.10 -28.65
N HIS A 137 -4.46 1.09 -28.10
CA HIS A 137 -3.96 2.41 -27.72
C HIS A 137 -3.52 2.48 -26.23
N ALA A 138 -3.32 1.33 -25.58
CA ALA A 138 -2.92 1.20 -24.18
C ALA A 138 -1.45 1.58 -23.95
N ASP A 139 -1.17 2.87 -23.74
CA ASP A 139 0.16 3.46 -23.55
C ASP A 139 0.62 3.57 -22.09
N GLY A 140 -0.29 3.46 -21.11
CA GLY A 140 0.00 3.59 -19.68
C GLY A 140 -1.28 3.77 -18.86
N TRP A 141 -1.14 4.15 -17.59
CA TRP A 141 -2.28 4.39 -16.71
C TRP A 141 -2.39 5.85 -16.24
N VAL A 142 -3.51 6.19 -15.61
CA VAL A 142 -3.74 7.48 -14.94
C VAL A 142 -3.84 7.20 -13.46
N ALA A 143 -3.06 7.90 -12.63
CA ALA A 143 -3.08 7.72 -11.18
C ALA A 143 -4.45 8.10 -10.59
N GLY A 144 -4.89 7.37 -9.57
CA GLY A 144 -6.21 7.58 -8.96
C GLY A 144 -6.18 7.48 -7.43
N GLU A 145 -7.12 8.20 -6.81
CA GLU A 145 -7.30 8.22 -5.37
C GLU A 145 -8.42 7.27 -4.94
N GLY A 146 -8.29 6.73 -3.73
CA GLY A 146 -9.37 5.97 -3.14
C GLY A 146 -9.01 5.33 -1.81
N VAL A 147 -10.06 5.07 -1.04
CA VAL A 147 -9.99 4.32 0.22
C VAL A 147 -11.19 3.39 0.30
N GLY A 148 -10.93 2.13 0.63
CA GLY A 148 -11.97 1.12 0.84
C GLY A 148 -11.67 0.25 2.04
N VAL A 149 -12.72 -0.29 2.65
CA VAL A 149 -12.65 -1.10 3.87
C VAL A 149 -13.60 -2.28 3.76
N LEU A 150 -13.15 -3.44 4.22
CA LEU A 150 -13.96 -4.64 4.42
C LEU A 150 -13.96 -5.01 5.90
N VAL A 151 -15.12 -5.40 6.43
CA VAL A 151 -15.24 -6.06 7.75
C VAL A 151 -15.44 -7.55 7.48
N LEU A 152 -14.56 -8.39 8.01
CA LEU A 152 -14.52 -9.83 7.73
C LEU A 152 -14.70 -10.65 9.00
N LYS A 153 -15.46 -11.74 8.90
CA LYS A 153 -15.69 -12.77 9.93
C LYS A 153 -15.73 -14.15 9.26
N PRO A 154 -15.52 -15.26 9.99
CA PRO A 154 -15.79 -16.60 9.46
C PRO A 154 -17.28 -16.72 9.10
N LEU A 155 -17.60 -17.31 7.93
CA LEU A 155 -18.96 -17.30 7.37
C LEU A 155 -20.03 -17.77 8.37
N LEU A 156 -19.81 -18.93 9.00
CA LEU A 156 -20.74 -19.50 9.99
C LEU A 156 -21.01 -18.53 11.15
N LYS A 157 -19.99 -17.82 11.65
CA LYS A 157 -20.14 -16.81 12.73
C LYS A 157 -20.86 -15.53 12.27
N ALA A 158 -20.90 -15.25 10.97
CA ALA A 158 -21.69 -14.16 10.41
C ALA A 158 -23.17 -14.58 10.25
N GLU A 159 -23.41 -15.83 9.85
CA GLU A 159 -24.76 -16.41 9.75
C GLU A 159 -25.42 -16.56 11.13
N GLU A 160 -24.69 -17.13 12.11
CA GLU A 160 -25.10 -17.27 13.52
C GLU A 160 -25.50 -15.93 14.17
N GLN A 161 -24.83 -14.85 13.80
CA GLN A 161 -25.00 -13.51 14.40
C GLN A 161 -25.92 -12.59 13.58
N GLY A 162 -26.51 -13.12 12.50
CA GLY A 162 -27.52 -12.41 11.69
C GLY A 162 -26.97 -11.23 10.90
N ASP A 163 -25.72 -11.31 10.44
CA ASP A 163 -25.06 -10.23 9.69
C ASP A 163 -25.62 -10.07 8.25
N THR A 164 -25.44 -8.87 7.68
CA THR A 164 -25.53 -8.70 6.21
C THR A 164 -24.24 -9.21 5.58
N ILE A 165 -24.32 -10.35 4.89
CA ILE A 165 -23.18 -10.97 4.17
C ILE A 165 -23.25 -10.52 2.70
N HIS A 166 -22.25 -9.76 2.25
CA HIS A 166 -22.19 -9.26 0.87
C HIS A 166 -21.63 -10.27 -0.15
N ALA A 167 -20.66 -11.09 0.27
CA ALA A 167 -20.06 -12.18 -0.49
C ALA A 167 -19.24 -13.10 0.43
N SER A 168 -18.96 -14.31 -0.02
CA SER A 168 -18.00 -15.23 0.59
C SER A 168 -16.62 -15.10 -0.09
N VAL A 169 -15.54 -15.00 0.69
CA VAL A 169 -14.18 -15.14 0.16
C VAL A 169 -13.79 -16.61 0.19
N LEU A 170 -13.93 -17.32 -0.94
CA LEU A 170 -13.64 -18.76 -1.01
C LEU A 170 -12.15 -19.02 -0.78
N ASN A 171 -11.28 -18.25 -1.43
CA ASN A 171 -9.85 -18.31 -1.17
C ASN A 171 -9.11 -17.04 -1.63
N THR A 172 -7.87 -16.92 -1.18
CA THR A 172 -6.89 -15.94 -1.66
C THR A 172 -5.56 -16.63 -1.94
N GLY A 173 -4.70 -16.00 -2.73
CA GLY A 173 -3.34 -16.48 -2.97
C GLY A 173 -2.39 -15.34 -3.28
N ILE A 174 -1.14 -15.46 -2.84
CA ILE A 174 -0.06 -14.50 -3.11
C ILE A 174 1.21 -15.21 -3.56
N SER A 175 1.99 -14.55 -4.41
CA SER A 175 3.22 -15.08 -5.04
C SER A 175 4.05 -13.97 -5.66
N HIS A 176 5.23 -14.30 -6.19
CA HIS A 176 6.10 -13.38 -6.93
C HIS A 176 6.41 -13.90 -8.34
N GLY A 177 6.54 -13.00 -9.32
CA GLY A 177 6.85 -13.35 -10.71
C GLY A 177 8.24 -13.97 -10.95
N GLY A 178 9.10 -13.99 -9.92
CA GLY A 178 10.48 -14.43 -10.00
C GLY A 178 11.36 -13.51 -10.84
N HIS A 179 12.30 -14.11 -11.55
CA HIS A 179 13.16 -13.47 -12.52
C HIS A 179 12.43 -13.34 -13.87
N SER A 180 12.62 -12.22 -14.56
CA SER A 180 12.05 -11.94 -15.87
C SER A 180 12.99 -11.03 -16.69
N LEU A 181 12.63 -10.71 -17.94
CA LEU A 181 13.51 -10.02 -18.89
C LEU A 181 14.08 -8.67 -18.39
N ARG A 182 13.31 -7.97 -17.55
CA ARG A 182 13.72 -6.78 -16.80
C ARG A 182 12.95 -6.76 -15.48
N TYR A 183 13.47 -6.09 -14.46
CA TYR A 183 12.74 -5.91 -13.19
C TYR A 183 11.35 -5.29 -13.46
N GLY A 184 10.31 -5.85 -12.84
CA GLY A 184 8.92 -5.45 -13.08
C GLY A 184 8.27 -5.95 -14.38
N ALA A 185 8.98 -6.67 -15.27
CA ALA A 185 8.33 -7.25 -16.45
C ALA A 185 7.35 -8.39 -16.05
N PRO A 186 6.12 -8.40 -16.61
CA PRO A 186 5.11 -9.39 -16.27
C PRO A 186 5.50 -10.79 -16.79
N ASN A 187 5.09 -11.83 -16.07
CA ASN A 187 5.33 -13.22 -16.43
C ASN A 187 4.01 -14.01 -16.45
N ALA A 188 3.45 -14.21 -17.65
CA ALA A 188 2.14 -14.84 -17.84
C ALA A 188 2.08 -16.28 -17.30
N GLU A 189 3.16 -17.06 -17.42
CA GLU A 189 3.21 -18.44 -16.92
C GLU A 189 3.13 -18.47 -15.38
N LYS A 190 3.87 -17.58 -14.71
CA LYS A 190 3.85 -17.47 -13.24
C LYS A 190 2.52 -16.93 -12.73
N GLN A 191 1.89 -15.99 -13.45
CA GLN A 191 0.52 -15.54 -13.18
C GLN A 191 -0.50 -16.68 -13.33
N ALA A 192 -0.39 -17.52 -14.37
CA ALA A 192 -1.26 -18.68 -14.55
C ALA A 192 -1.08 -19.72 -13.43
N GLN A 193 0.17 -19.98 -13.03
CA GLN A 193 0.50 -20.87 -11.89
C GLN A 193 -0.09 -20.34 -10.57
N ALA A 194 -0.03 -19.03 -10.32
CA ALA A 194 -0.59 -18.38 -9.13
C ALA A 194 -2.13 -18.47 -9.09
N ILE A 195 -2.81 -18.18 -10.19
CA ILE A 195 -4.27 -18.29 -10.31
C ILE A 195 -4.70 -19.76 -10.14
N ALA A 196 -4.03 -20.70 -10.80
CA ALA A 196 -4.32 -22.13 -10.68
C ALA A 196 -4.10 -22.66 -9.24
N LYS A 197 -3.02 -22.24 -8.55
CA LYS A 197 -2.81 -22.55 -7.13
C LYS A 197 -3.95 -22.00 -6.28
N THR A 198 -4.43 -20.79 -6.57
CA THR A 198 -5.51 -20.14 -5.84
C THR A 198 -6.85 -20.87 -6.02
N PHE A 199 -7.17 -21.35 -7.23
CA PHE A 199 -8.36 -22.16 -7.52
C PHE A 199 -8.29 -23.55 -6.87
N ALA A 200 -7.13 -24.23 -6.96
CA ALA A 200 -6.93 -25.53 -6.33
C ALA A 200 -7.09 -25.46 -4.80
N ALA A 201 -6.52 -24.44 -4.15
CA ALA A 201 -6.69 -24.19 -2.72
C ALA A 201 -8.08 -23.61 -2.33
N ALA A 202 -8.91 -23.25 -3.32
CA ALA A 202 -10.34 -22.98 -3.12
C ALA A 202 -11.22 -24.23 -3.30
N GLY A 203 -10.67 -25.33 -3.81
CA GLY A 203 -11.43 -26.55 -4.15
C GLY A 203 -12.38 -26.36 -5.33
N ILE A 204 -12.07 -25.47 -6.30
CA ILE A 204 -12.97 -25.18 -7.44
C ILE A 204 -12.31 -25.39 -8.80
N GLU A 205 -13.12 -25.79 -9.77
CA GLU A 205 -12.78 -25.77 -11.18
C GLU A 205 -12.82 -24.35 -11.76
N ALA A 206 -11.86 -24.03 -12.65
CA ALA A 206 -11.81 -22.75 -13.35
C ALA A 206 -13.10 -22.44 -14.10
N ALA A 207 -13.76 -23.46 -14.67
CA ALA A 207 -15.04 -23.35 -15.37
C ALA A 207 -16.21 -22.84 -14.49
N SER A 208 -16.06 -22.81 -13.15
CA SER A 208 -17.06 -22.22 -12.24
C SER A 208 -16.94 -20.70 -12.09
N ILE A 209 -15.82 -20.09 -12.48
CA ILE A 209 -15.68 -18.64 -12.55
C ILE A 209 -16.36 -18.12 -13.81
N SER A 210 -17.18 -17.07 -13.67
CA SER A 210 -17.89 -16.44 -14.80
C SER A 210 -17.58 -14.95 -14.99
N TYR A 211 -16.92 -14.31 -14.01
CA TYR A 211 -16.36 -12.97 -14.15
C TYR A 211 -14.90 -12.89 -13.67
N ILE A 212 -14.10 -12.04 -14.32
CA ILE A 212 -12.73 -11.72 -13.93
C ILE A 212 -12.59 -10.20 -13.85
N GLU A 213 -12.37 -9.68 -12.65
CA GLU A 213 -11.96 -8.30 -12.43
C GLU A 213 -10.43 -8.22 -12.50
N ALA A 214 -9.94 -7.91 -13.68
CA ALA A 214 -8.53 -7.96 -14.06
C ALA A 214 -7.68 -6.88 -13.38
N ALA A 215 -6.38 -7.15 -13.24
CA ALA A 215 -5.42 -6.15 -12.78
C ALA A 215 -5.25 -5.04 -13.83
N ALA A 216 -5.19 -5.40 -15.12
CA ALA A 216 -5.23 -4.58 -16.33
C ALA A 216 -5.27 -3.05 -16.11
N PRO A 217 -4.10 -2.40 -15.99
CA PRO A 217 -3.99 -0.96 -15.82
C PRO A 217 -4.13 -0.17 -17.13
N GLY A 218 -4.07 -0.80 -18.31
CA GLY A 218 -3.93 -0.06 -19.58
C GLY A 218 -2.49 0.09 -20.06
N ALA A 219 -1.59 -0.79 -19.61
CA ALA A 219 -0.25 -0.91 -20.15
C ALA A 219 -0.21 -2.13 -21.08
N SER A 220 -0.11 -1.92 -22.40
CA SER A 220 -0.31 -2.94 -23.45
C SER A 220 0.31 -4.32 -23.15
N LEU A 221 1.57 -4.38 -22.69
CA LEU A 221 2.26 -5.63 -22.38
C LEU A 221 1.78 -6.32 -21.09
N ALA A 222 1.37 -5.56 -20.08
CA ALA A 222 0.86 -6.09 -18.81
C ALA A 222 -0.55 -6.66 -18.98
N ASP A 223 -1.43 -5.91 -19.66
CA ASP A 223 -2.76 -6.34 -20.05
C ASP A 223 -2.70 -7.63 -20.90
N ALA A 224 -1.79 -7.70 -21.88
CA ALA A 224 -1.60 -8.88 -22.72
C ALA A 224 -1.06 -10.09 -21.94
N ALA A 225 -0.13 -9.89 -21.02
CA ALA A 225 0.40 -10.96 -20.16
C ALA A 225 -0.69 -11.55 -19.25
N GLU A 226 -1.54 -10.71 -18.65
CA GLU A 226 -2.67 -11.16 -17.83
C GLU A 226 -3.69 -11.97 -18.65
N ILE A 227 -4.06 -11.50 -19.86
CA ILE A 227 -4.98 -12.25 -20.73
C ILE A 227 -4.34 -13.56 -21.22
N ALA A 228 -3.03 -13.60 -21.48
CA ALA A 228 -2.31 -14.84 -21.79
C ALA A 228 -2.36 -15.83 -20.61
N ALA A 229 -2.11 -15.36 -19.38
CA ALA A 229 -2.21 -16.17 -18.17
C ALA A 229 -3.61 -16.75 -17.98
N LEU A 230 -4.65 -15.92 -18.18
CA LEU A 230 -6.04 -16.36 -18.07
C LEU A 230 -6.41 -17.38 -19.15
N LYS A 231 -5.94 -17.26 -20.39
CA LYS A 231 -6.15 -18.29 -21.43
C LYS A 231 -5.53 -19.64 -21.04
N GLN A 232 -4.34 -19.64 -20.43
CA GLN A 232 -3.69 -20.85 -19.95
C GLN A 232 -4.50 -21.54 -18.82
N VAL A 233 -5.11 -20.76 -17.92
CA VAL A 233 -5.94 -21.28 -16.81
C VAL A 233 -7.29 -21.81 -17.29
N PHE A 234 -7.99 -21.07 -18.16
CA PHE A 234 -9.38 -21.36 -18.54
C PHE A 234 -9.53 -22.34 -19.72
N LYS A 235 -8.42 -22.64 -20.41
CA LYS A 235 -8.29 -23.46 -21.62
C LYS A 235 -9.04 -22.89 -22.85
N GLN A 236 -8.57 -23.30 -24.03
CA GLN A 236 -9.22 -22.99 -25.31
C GLN A 236 -10.21 -24.11 -25.65
N ASP A 237 -11.50 -23.80 -25.50
CA ASP A 237 -12.63 -24.68 -25.79
C ASP A 237 -13.87 -23.81 -26.03
N GLU A 238 -14.17 -23.48 -27.29
CA GLU A 238 -15.20 -22.48 -27.63
C GLU A 238 -16.64 -22.99 -27.40
N ASP A 239 -16.84 -24.30 -27.27
CA ASP A 239 -18.16 -24.91 -27.00
C ASP A 239 -18.62 -24.72 -25.54
N VAL A 240 -17.75 -24.19 -24.66
CA VAL A 240 -18.02 -24.03 -23.22
C VAL A 240 -18.26 -22.56 -22.86
N LYS A 241 -19.40 -22.30 -22.19
CA LYS A 241 -19.92 -20.98 -21.74
C LYS A 241 -18.82 -19.91 -21.51
N PRO A 242 -18.92 -18.71 -22.14
CA PRO A 242 -17.88 -17.69 -22.07
C PRO A 242 -17.64 -17.19 -20.65
N VAL A 243 -16.42 -16.73 -20.40
CA VAL A 243 -16.01 -16.09 -19.15
C VAL A 243 -15.72 -14.63 -19.44
N TYR A 244 -16.41 -13.74 -18.73
CA TYR A 244 -16.31 -12.31 -18.97
C TYR A 244 -15.18 -11.69 -18.15
N PHE A 245 -14.47 -10.73 -18.72
CA PHE A 245 -13.44 -9.96 -18.02
C PHE A 245 -13.64 -8.45 -18.16
N GLY A 246 -13.08 -7.68 -17.23
CA GLY A 246 -13.08 -6.23 -17.25
C GLY A 246 -12.14 -5.61 -16.22
N SER A 247 -12.01 -4.29 -16.22
CA SER A 247 -11.21 -3.53 -15.25
C SER A 247 -11.92 -2.22 -14.90
N VAL A 248 -12.10 -1.95 -13.61
CA VAL A 248 -12.64 -0.69 -13.08
C VAL A 248 -11.70 0.50 -13.30
N LYS A 249 -10.42 0.26 -13.61
CA LYS A 249 -9.41 1.32 -13.70
C LYS A 249 -9.68 2.32 -14.83
N ALA A 250 -10.37 1.89 -15.88
CA ALA A 250 -10.85 2.78 -16.94
C ALA A 250 -11.91 3.80 -16.48
N ASN A 251 -12.59 3.55 -15.36
CA ASN A 251 -13.63 4.41 -14.80
C ASN A 251 -13.10 5.42 -13.78
N ILE A 252 -12.02 5.10 -13.05
CA ILE A 252 -11.56 5.83 -11.86
C ILE A 252 -10.03 6.01 -11.76
N GLY A 253 -9.28 5.60 -12.78
CA GLY A 253 -7.82 5.52 -12.73
C GLY A 253 -7.30 4.30 -11.97
N HIS A 254 -5.97 4.19 -11.88
CA HIS A 254 -5.30 3.17 -11.10
C HIS A 254 -5.12 3.66 -9.66
N LEU A 255 -5.88 3.07 -8.74
CA LEU A 255 -5.85 3.38 -7.30
C LEU A 255 -4.61 2.78 -6.58
N GLU A 256 -3.54 2.50 -7.33
CA GLU A 256 -2.28 1.87 -6.89
C GLU A 256 -2.47 0.85 -5.76
N SER A 257 -2.01 1.13 -4.54
CA SER A 257 -2.07 0.23 -3.38
C SER A 257 -3.50 -0.12 -2.91
N ALA A 258 -4.49 0.74 -3.21
CA ALA A 258 -5.90 0.56 -2.91
C ALA A 258 -6.72 -0.09 -4.05
N SER A 259 -6.11 -0.38 -5.20
CA SER A 259 -6.82 -0.86 -6.41
C SER A 259 -7.74 -2.07 -6.18
N ALA A 260 -7.30 -3.01 -5.34
CA ALA A 260 -8.12 -4.19 -5.04
C ALA A 260 -9.45 -3.85 -4.36
N MET A 261 -9.53 -2.74 -3.61
CA MET A 261 -10.76 -2.35 -2.92
C MET A 261 -11.85 -1.86 -3.88
N SER A 262 -11.50 -1.10 -4.93
CA SER A 262 -12.47 -0.69 -5.95
C SER A 262 -12.86 -1.85 -6.87
N GLN A 263 -11.91 -2.74 -7.19
CA GLN A 263 -12.14 -3.99 -7.91
C GLN A 263 -13.14 -4.89 -7.14
N ILE A 264 -12.92 -5.10 -5.84
CA ILE A 264 -13.85 -5.85 -4.98
C ILE A 264 -15.21 -5.14 -4.88
N ALA A 265 -15.24 -3.82 -4.65
CA ALA A 265 -16.50 -3.07 -4.55
C ALA A 265 -17.35 -3.17 -5.83
N LYS A 266 -16.73 -3.16 -7.01
CA LYS A 266 -17.41 -3.43 -8.29
C LYS A 266 -17.98 -4.85 -8.32
N VAL A 267 -17.21 -5.87 -7.96
CA VAL A 267 -17.70 -7.27 -7.91
C VAL A 267 -18.88 -7.44 -6.93
N LEU A 268 -18.82 -6.82 -5.74
CA LEU A 268 -19.93 -6.86 -4.78
C LEU A 268 -21.19 -6.17 -5.35
N ALA A 269 -21.05 -5.06 -6.06
CA ALA A 269 -22.16 -4.39 -6.73
C ALA A 269 -22.73 -5.23 -7.90
N GLN A 270 -21.89 -5.96 -8.63
CA GLN A 270 -22.32 -6.90 -9.66
C GLN A 270 -23.08 -8.11 -9.09
N PHE A 271 -22.65 -8.66 -7.94
CA PHE A 271 -23.42 -9.69 -7.23
C PHE A 271 -24.78 -9.15 -6.75
N HIS A 272 -24.78 -8.00 -6.05
CA HIS A 272 -26.01 -7.41 -5.49
C HIS A 272 -27.04 -7.04 -6.56
N SER A 273 -26.60 -6.50 -7.70
CA SER A 273 -27.48 -6.18 -8.84
C SER A 273 -27.81 -7.38 -9.73
N GLY A 274 -27.07 -8.49 -9.61
CA GLY A 274 -27.17 -9.65 -10.48
C GLY A 274 -26.78 -9.38 -11.95
N HIS A 275 -25.95 -8.38 -12.20
CA HIS A 275 -25.51 -7.96 -13.54
C HIS A 275 -23.98 -7.85 -13.60
N ILE A 276 -23.39 -8.16 -14.77
CA ILE A 276 -22.01 -7.82 -15.09
C ILE A 276 -21.99 -6.41 -15.67
N PHE A 277 -21.08 -5.55 -15.18
CA PHE A 277 -20.98 -4.16 -15.57
C PHE A 277 -19.98 -3.95 -16.71
N PRO A 278 -20.20 -2.95 -17.59
CA PRO A 278 -19.30 -2.65 -18.69
C PRO A 278 -17.93 -2.17 -18.19
N SER A 279 -16.88 -2.70 -18.80
CA SER A 279 -15.51 -2.24 -18.72
C SER A 279 -15.27 -1.24 -19.85
N LEU A 280 -14.92 0.00 -19.51
CA LEU A 280 -14.59 0.98 -20.55
C LEU A 280 -13.27 0.58 -21.22
N SER A 281 -13.27 0.54 -22.55
CA SER A 281 -12.10 0.31 -23.40
C SER A 281 -12.31 1.01 -24.74
N GLN A 282 -11.26 1.15 -25.54
CA GLN A 282 -11.33 1.76 -26.87
C GLN A 282 -10.99 0.74 -27.94
N GLN A 283 -11.89 0.58 -28.91
CA GLN A 283 -11.69 -0.32 -30.06
C GLN A 283 -10.69 0.28 -31.08
N PRO A 284 -9.96 -0.56 -31.84
CA PRO A 284 -9.91 -2.01 -31.69
C PRO A 284 -9.11 -2.45 -30.45
N LEU A 285 -9.42 -3.65 -29.95
CA LEU A 285 -8.65 -4.28 -28.86
C LEU A 285 -7.21 -4.56 -29.30
N ASN A 286 -6.31 -4.65 -28.32
CA ASN A 286 -4.90 -4.96 -28.53
C ASN A 286 -4.74 -6.35 -29.20
N PRO A 287 -4.07 -6.47 -30.35
CA PRO A 287 -3.92 -7.77 -31.03
C PRO A 287 -3.11 -8.78 -30.20
N LEU A 288 -2.26 -8.33 -29.26
CA LEU A 288 -1.52 -9.21 -28.34
C LEU A 288 -2.44 -10.00 -27.39
N LEU A 289 -3.69 -9.59 -27.18
CA LEU A 289 -4.64 -10.33 -26.35
C LEU A 289 -5.01 -11.68 -26.97
N GLN A 290 -5.02 -11.77 -28.31
CA GLN A 290 -5.39 -12.96 -29.10
C GLN A 290 -6.61 -13.69 -28.50
N LEU A 291 -7.79 -13.07 -28.62
CA LEU A 291 -9.06 -13.55 -28.05
C LEU A 291 -9.82 -14.51 -28.99
N GLU A 292 -9.37 -14.63 -30.23
CA GLU A 292 -9.79 -15.67 -31.17
C GLU A 292 -9.52 -17.06 -30.56
N HIS A 293 -10.47 -17.98 -30.71
CA HIS A 293 -10.41 -19.34 -30.15
C HIS A 293 -10.20 -19.39 -28.62
N SER A 294 -10.59 -18.34 -27.91
CA SER A 294 -10.60 -18.27 -26.43
C SER A 294 -12.02 -18.26 -25.90
N ARG A 295 -12.22 -18.69 -24.65
CA ARG A 295 -13.48 -18.50 -23.90
C ARG A 295 -13.63 -17.10 -23.30
N LEU A 296 -12.56 -16.31 -23.27
CA LEU A 296 -12.54 -14.98 -22.67
C LEU A 296 -13.26 -13.96 -23.56
N ARG A 297 -14.16 -13.17 -22.98
CA ARG A 297 -14.87 -12.06 -23.67
C ARG A 297 -14.79 -10.80 -22.80
N LEU A 298 -14.50 -9.65 -23.43
CA LEU A 298 -14.60 -8.37 -22.73
C LEU A 298 -16.06 -8.11 -22.37
N ALA A 299 -16.34 -7.71 -21.12
CA ALA A 299 -17.64 -7.15 -20.76
C ALA A 299 -17.70 -5.70 -21.23
N ASP A 300 -18.13 -5.45 -22.46
CA ASP A 300 -18.25 -4.10 -23.05
C ASP A 300 -19.63 -3.45 -22.81
N ALA A 301 -20.66 -4.26 -22.54
CA ALA A 301 -22.02 -3.83 -22.21
C ALA A 301 -22.48 -4.29 -20.81
N LEU A 302 -23.50 -3.62 -20.26
CA LEU A 302 -24.25 -4.08 -19.08
C LEU A 302 -25.07 -5.32 -19.46
N MET A 303 -24.90 -6.44 -18.74
CA MET A 303 -25.56 -7.70 -19.07
C MET A 303 -26.03 -8.47 -17.81
N PRO A 304 -27.16 -9.23 -17.88
CA PRO A 304 -27.61 -10.06 -16.75
C PRO A 304 -26.61 -11.18 -16.44
N TRP A 305 -26.26 -11.36 -15.16
CA TRP A 305 -25.34 -12.39 -14.70
C TRP A 305 -26.11 -13.68 -14.37
N SER A 306 -26.59 -14.39 -15.38
CA SER A 306 -27.39 -15.62 -15.20
C SER A 306 -26.54 -16.84 -14.86
N SER A 307 -26.77 -17.44 -13.68
CA SER A 307 -26.06 -18.62 -13.19
C SER A 307 -26.91 -19.41 -12.18
N ASP A 308 -27.10 -20.70 -12.44
CA ASP A 308 -27.83 -21.62 -11.54
C ASP A 308 -27.04 -21.89 -10.25
N GLN A 309 -25.72 -22.02 -10.38
CA GLN A 309 -24.78 -22.02 -9.25
C GLN A 309 -24.51 -20.59 -8.74
N PRO A 310 -24.07 -20.40 -7.49
CA PRO A 310 -23.60 -19.11 -6.98
C PRO A 310 -22.65 -18.41 -7.95
N ARG A 311 -22.84 -17.10 -8.17
CA ARG A 311 -21.96 -16.31 -9.06
C ARG A 311 -20.55 -16.25 -8.47
N ARG A 312 -19.53 -16.57 -9.27
CA ARG A 312 -18.12 -16.54 -8.84
C ARG A 312 -17.28 -15.59 -9.69
N ALA A 313 -16.43 -14.83 -9.01
CA ALA A 313 -15.49 -13.89 -9.59
C ALA A 313 -14.05 -14.19 -9.17
N LEU A 314 -13.11 -14.03 -10.11
CA LEU A 314 -11.70 -13.83 -9.81
C LEU A 314 -11.40 -12.33 -9.73
N VAL A 315 -10.65 -11.89 -8.72
CA VAL A 315 -10.05 -10.55 -8.63
C VAL A 315 -8.53 -10.69 -8.66
N ASN A 316 -7.87 -10.00 -9.59
CA ASN A 316 -6.42 -10.00 -9.74
C ASN A 316 -5.80 -8.65 -9.34
N ALA A 317 -4.63 -8.68 -8.70
CA ALA A 317 -3.76 -7.51 -8.57
C ALA A 317 -2.29 -7.89 -8.77
N PHE A 318 -1.59 -7.16 -9.62
CA PHE A 318 -0.17 -7.33 -9.89
C PHE A 318 0.58 -6.04 -9.53
N GLY A 319 1.56 -6.13 -8.64
CA GLY A 319 2.46 -5.03 -8.31
C GLY A 319 3.49 -4.84 -9.42
N ALA A 320 3.78 -3.58 -9.77
CA ALA A 320 4.74 -3.20 -10.82
C ALA A 320 6.18 -3.74 -10.60
N THR A 321 6.49 -4.23 -9.40
CA THR A 321 7.79 -4.79 -9.00
C THR A 321 7.83 -6.32 -8.98
N GLY A 322 6.69 -7.02 -9.20
CA GLY A 322 6.63 -8.48 -9.36
C GLY A 322 5.74 -9.23 -8.36
N SER A 323 5.27 -8.62 -7.27
CA SER A 323 4.27 -9.24 -6.38
C SER A 323 2.95 -9.49 -7.14
N SER A 324 2.28 -10.59 -6.80
CA SER A 324 0.99 -11.00 -7.35
C SER A 324 0.05 -11.42 -6.23
N ALA A 325 -1.21 -11.04 -6.35
CA ALA A 325 -2.26 -11.38 -5.41
C ALA A 325 -3.58 -11.68 -6.13
N HIS A 326 -4.33 -12.63 -5.59
CA HIS A 326 -5.57 -13.14 -6.16
C HIS A 326 -6.62 -13.36 -5.07
N ALA A 327 -7.88 -13.08 -5.36
CA ALA A 327 -9.02 -13.50 -4.53
C ALA A 327 -10.13 -14.12 -5.37
N VAL A 328 -10.72 -15.19 -4.84
CA VAL A 328 -11.94 -15.80 -5.38
C VAL A 328 -13.11 -15.40 -4.50
N LEU A 329 -14.06 -14.68 -5.09
CA LEU A 329 -15.28 -14.22 -4.43
C LEU A 329 -16.49 -15.01 -4.95
N GLU A 330 -17.40 -15.34 -4.06
CA GLU A 330 -18.68 -16.00 -4.37
C GLU A 330 -19.86 -15.20 -3.82
N GLU A 331 -20.91 -15.08 -4.61
CA GLU A 331 -22.21 -14.56 -4.21
C GLU A 331 -22.79 -15.36 -3.04
N TYR A 332 -23.01 -14.69 -1.90
CA TYR A 332 -23.74 -15.30 -0.79
C TYR A 332 -25.24 -15.34 -1.10
N ARG A 333 -25.78 -16.55 -1.25
CA ARG A 333 -27.22 -16.78 -1.48
C ARG A 333 -27.90 -17.18 -0.17
N THR A 334 -28.71 -16.28 0.38
CA THR A 334 -29.62 -16.66 1.46
C THR A 334 -30.65 -17.67 0.94
N THR A 335 -30.82 -18.78 1.65
CA THR A 335 -32.09 -19.52 1.57
C THR A 335 -33.19 -18.55 1.98
N PRO A 336 -34.29 -18.40 1.20
CA PRO A 336 -35.38 -17.51 1.58
C PRO A 336 -36.02 -18.03 2.87
N ALA A 337 -35.65 -17.42 3.99
CA ALA A 337 -36.27 -17.70 5.27
C ALA A 337 -37.78 -17.44 5.12
N THR A 338 -38.60 -18.40 5.55
CA THR A 338 -40.05 -18.32 5.45
C THR A 338 -40.51 -16.99 6.01
N LEU A 339 -41.17 -16.17 5.19
CA LEU A 339 -41.74 -14.88 5.60
C LEU A 339 -42.92 -15.15 6.54
N ALA A 340 -42.59 -15.48 7.78
CA ALA A 340 -43.54 -15.49 8.87
C ALA A 340 -44.06 -14.07 9.03
N ASN A 341 -45.36 -13.88 8.80
CA ASN A 341 -46.07 -12.63 9.07
C ASN A 341 -46.03 -12.35 10.59
N ARG A 342 -44.91 -11.83 11.08
CA ARG A 342 -44.86 -11.12 12.36
C ARG A 342 -45.71 -9.87 12.18
N ALA A 343 -46.72 -9.70 13.03
CA ALA A 343 -47.72 -8.63 12.89
C ALA A 343 -47.07 -7.23 12.93
N GLU A 344 -47.78 -6.25 12.37
CA GLU A 344 -47.41 -4.83 12.42
C GLU A 344 -47.36 -4.37 13.89
N ALA A 345 -46.14 -4.26 14.42
CA ALA A 345 -45.85 -3.85 15.79
C ALA A 345 -45.11 -2.51 15.78
N ALA A 346 -45.37 -1.68 16.79
CA ALA A 346 -44.61 -0.46 16.98
C ALA A 346 -43.14 -0.78 17.31
N HIS A 347 -42.22 -0.09 16.67
CA HIS A 347 -40.78 -0.23 16.85
C HIS A 347 -40.15 1.12 17.20
N LEU A 348 -39.14 1.08 18.07
CA LEU A 348 -38.40 2.25 18.55
C LEU A 348 -37.11 2.44 17.75
N ILE A 349 -37.11 3.36 16.80
CA ILE A 349 -35.93 3.74 16.01
C ILE A 349 -35.17 4.83 16.78
N VAL A 350 -33.86 4.66 16.95
CA VAL A 350 -33.00 5.59 17.69
C VAL A 350 -31.89 6.15 16.80
N LEU A 351 -31.68 7.47 16.84
CA LEU A 351 -30.75 8.20 15.98
C LEU A 351 -29.95 9.18 16.83
N SER A 352 -28.63 9.23 16.67
CA SER A 352 -27.80 10.16 17.44
C SER A 352 -26.58 10.67 16.68
N ALA A 353 -26.15 11.87 17.02
CA ALA A 353 -24.90 12.47 16.54
C ALA A 353 -24.21 13.29 17.64
N ALA A 354 -22.96 13.72 17.41
CA ALA A 354 -22.26 14.60 18.35
C ALA A 354 -22.94 15.98 18.47
N THR A 355 -23.57 16.43 17.39
CA THR A 355 -24.01 17.81 17.15
C THR A 355 -25.28 17.85 16.30
N GLU A 356 -26.13 18.88 16.47
CA GLU A 356 -27.44 18.98 15.80
C GLU A 356 -27.36 18.96 14.26
N PRO A 357 -26.43 19.67 13.58
CA PRO A 357 -26.34 19.63 12.12
C PRO A 357 -26.04 18.22 11.59
N GLN A 358 -25.20 17.46 12.27
CA GLN A 358 -24.89 16.07 11.94
C GLN A 358 -26.08 15.14 12.21
N LEU A 359 -26.91 15.41 13.24
CA LEU A 359 -28.17 14.67 13.43
C LEU A 359 -29.16 14.96 12.28
N MET A 360 -29.29 16.23 11.86
CA MET A 360 -30.11 16.62 10.70
C MET A 360 -29.61 15.97 9.39
N GLN A 361 -28.29 15.93 9.15
CA GLN A 361 -27.73 15.23 8.00
C GLN A 361 -27.97 13.71 8.07
N LEU A 362 -27.88 13.08 9.25
CA LEU A 362 -28.11 11.64 9.42
C LEU A 362 -29.57 11.28 9.09
N VAL A 363 -30.54 12.05 9.62
CA VAL A 363 -31.96 11.89 9.30
C VAL A 363 -32.22 12.11 7.81
N THR A 364 -31.62 13.13 7.21
CA THR A 364 -31.76 13.42 5.77
C THR A 364 -31.25 12.26 4.91
N ARG A 365 -30.06 11.71 5.22
CA ARG A 365 -29.51 10.51 4.56
C ARG A 365 -30.41 9.28 4.75
N PHE A 366 -31.01 9.12 5.94
CA PHE A 366 -31.89 8.00 6.23
C PHE A 366 -33.24 8.11 5.49
N GLN A 367 -33.81 9.29 5.35
CA GLN A 367 -34.97 9.49 4.48
C GLN A 367 -34.66 9.16 3.01
N GLN A 368 -33.54 9.67 2.48
CA GLN A 368 -33.09 9.36 1.12
C GLN A 368 -32.92 7.85 0.90
N PHE A 369 -32.36 7.14 1.89
CA PHE A 369 -32.28 5.69 1.90
C PHE A 369 -33.65 5.02 1.85
N LEU A 370 -34.59 5.38 2.73
CA LEU A 370 -35.94 4.81 2.76
C LEU A 370 -36.67 5.01 1.42
N THR A 371 -36.60 6.22 0.85
CA THR A 371 -37.20 6.54 -0.45
C THR A 371 -36.58 5.74 -1.60
N LYS A 372 -35.26 5.52 -1.60
CA LYS A 372 -34.61 4.66 -2.60
C LYS A 372 -34.97 3.18 -2.40
N ALA A 373 -34.99 2.71 -1.16
CA ALA A 373 -35.28 1.32 -0.84
C ALA A 373 -36.72 0.89 -1.17
N MET A 374 -37.67 1.83 -1.24
CA MET A 374 -39.04 1.56 -1.71
C MET A 374 -39.11 0.95 -3.12
N THR A 375 -38.14 1.20 -4.01
CA THR A 375 -38.10 0.62 -5.36
C THR A 375 -37.18 -0.59 -5.50
N THR A 376 -36.27 -0.82 -4.56
CA THR A 376 -35.30 -1.94 -4.59
C THR A 376 -35.57 -3.03 -3.55
N GLY A 377 -36.53 -2.82 -2.64
CA GLY A 377 -36.82 -3.67 -1.49
C GLY A 377 -36.41 -2.99 -0.17
N LEU A 378 -37.37 -2.81 0.74
CA LEU A 378 -37.15 -2.27 2.08
C LEU A 378 -36.75 -3.38 3.07
N PRO A 379 -35.72 -3.16 3.92
CA PRO A 379 -35.48 -4.02 5.08
C PRO A 379 -36.66 -3.96 6.07
N ASN A 380 -36.86 -5.02 6.85
CA ASN A 380 -37.93 -5.06 7.86
C ASN A 380 -37.73 -3.94 8.91
N LEU A 381 -38.81 -3.25 9.29
CA LEU A 381 -38.76 -2.11 10.22
C LEU A 381 -38.14 -2.46 11.58
N ALA A 382 -38.30 -3.70 12.04
CA ALA A 382 -37.70 -4.20 13.27
C ALA A 382 -36.18 -4.42 13.14
N ASP A 383 -35.70 -4.89 11.99
CA ASP A 383 -34.26 -5.07 11.72
C ASP A 383 -33.57 -3.70 11.54
N ILE A 384 -34.28 -2.72 10.97
CA ILE A 384 -33.87 -1.31 10.96
C ILE A 384 -33.73 -0.79 12.39
N ALA A 385 -34.76 -0.96 13.23
CA ALA A 385 -34.73 -0.53 14.63
C ALA A 385 -33.61 -1.20 15.42
N TYR A 386 -33.49 -2.53 15.33
CA TYR A 386 -32.42 -3.31 15.96
C TYR A 386 -31.03 -2.82 15.54
N THR A 387 -30.78 -2.63 14.23
CA THR A 387 -29.48 -2.17 13.73
C THR A 387 -29.13 -0.78 14.25
N PHE A 388 -30.11 0.13 14.36
CA PHE A 388 -29.90 1.44 14.98
C PHE A 388 -29.65 1.37 16.49
N GLN A 389 -30.26 0.41 17.19
CA GLN A 389 -30.11 0.20 18.63
C GLN A 389 -28.74 -0.43 19.00
N VAL A 390 -28.35 -1.55 18.37
CA VAL A 390 -27.11 -2.29 18.73
C VAL A 390 -25.90 -1.90 17.88
N GLY A 391 -26.12 -1.38 16.68
CA GLY A 391 -25.11 -1.16 15.65
C GLY A 391 -24.67 0.30 15.49
N ARG A 392 -25.01 1.19 16.43
CA ARG A 392 -24.59 2.61 16.43
C ARG A 392 -24.13 3.05 17.80
N VAL A 393 -23.14 3.94 17.83
CA VAL A 393 -22.67 4.56 19.08
C VAL A 393 -23.67 5.66 19.50
N ALA A 394 -24.21 5.56 20.70
CA ALA A 394 -25.23 6.48 21.22
C ALA A 394 -24.62 7.83 21.68
N MET A 395 -24.56 8.80 20.76
CA MET A 395 -23.91 10.10 20.95
C MET A 395 -24.76 11.12 21.73
N THR A 396 -24.28 12.36 21.81
CA THR A 396 -24.80 13.47 22.64
C THR A 396 -26.17 13.98 22.21
N GLN A 397 -26.37 14.29 20.93
CA GLN A 397 -27.66 14.74 20.40
C GLN A 397 -28.47 13.54 19.95
N ARG A 398 -29.70 13.39 20.43
CA ARG A 398 -30.53 12.18 20.31
C ARG A 398 -31.94 12.49 19.80
N LEU A 399 -32.39 11.69 18.84
CA LEU A 399 -33.74 11.62 18.31
C LEU A 399 -34.23 10.18 18.40
N ALA A 400 -35.39 9.95 19.00
CA ALA A 400 -36.05 8.66 19.01
C ALA A 400 -37.46 8.78 18.40
N VAL A 401 -37.83 7.79 17.60
CA VAL A 401 -39.07 7.76 16.82
C VAL A 401 -39.73 6.41 17.02
N ILE A 402 -40.99 6.41 17.48
CA ILE A 402 -41.82 5.20 17.48
C ILE A 402 -42.61 5.16 16.17
N ALA A 403 -42.59 4.03 15.47
CA ALA A 403 -43.37 3.82 14.25
C ALA A 403 -43.76 2.33 14.07
N SER A 404 -44.94 2.10 13.51
CA SER A 404 -45.48 0.79 13.10
C SER A 404 -45.20 0.46 11.63
N SER A 405 -44.99 1.48 10.78
CA SER A 405 -44.72 1.31 9.34
C SER A 405 -43.61 2.24 8.81
N HIS A 406 -43.00 1.89 7.68
CA HIS A 406 -41.98 2.74 7.02
C HIS A 406 -42.54 4.09 6.55
N SER A 407 -43.82 4.14 6.17
CA SER A 407 -44.50 5.38 5.75
C SER A 407 -44.64 6.35 6.92
N GLU A 408 -45.10 5.83 8.06
CA GLU A 408 -45.20 6.58 9.32
C GLU A 408 -43.83 7.08 9.81
N LEU A 409 -42.80 6.22 9.73
CA LEU A 409 -41.42 6.60 10.03
C LEU A 409 -40.94 7.75 9.13
N GLN A 410 -41.14 7.65 7.81
CA GLN A 410 -40.81 8.74 6.88
C GLN A 410 -41.55 10.04 7.23
N GLN A 411 -42.85 9.97 7.51
CA GLN A 411 -43.66 11.14 7.88
C GLN A 411 -43.18 11.80 9.17
N LYS A 412 -42.87 11.01 10.21
CA LYS A 412 -42.35 11.48 11.49
C LYS A 412 -40.97 12.14 11.33
N LEU A 413 -40.06 11.54 10.54
CA LEU A 413 -38.75 12.13 10.22
C LEU A 413 -38.88 13.43 9.38
N SER A 414 -39.85 13.50 8.45
CA SER A 414 -40.11 14.70 7.64
C SER A 414 -40.59 15.86 8.52
N ALA A 415 -41.51 15.59 9.45
CA ALA A 415 -42.05 16.60 10.36
C ALA A 415 -40.95 17.21 11.24
N TRP A 416 -40.03 16.39 11.74
CA TRP A 416 -38.88 16.83 12.53
C TRP A 416 -37.90 17.69 11.71
N LEU A 417 -37.54 17.30 10.48
CA LEU A 417 -36.64 18.11 9.63
C LEU A 417 -37.19 19.51 9.31
N ILE A 418 -38.51 19.67 9.26
CA ILE A 418 -39.16 20.98 9.08
C ILE A 418 -39.61 21.63 10.40
N ARG A 419 -39.13 21.12 11.55
CA ARG A 419 -39.40 21.61 12.91
C ARG A 419 -40.90 21.79 13.21
N ARG A 420 -41.71 20.80 12.82
CA ARG A 420 -43.14 20.67 13.16
C ARG A 420 -43.34 19.61 14.24
N ASP A 421 -42.76 19.88 15.41
CA ASP A 421 -42.65 18.93 16.53
C ASP A 421 -43.94 18.86 17.36
N SER A 422 -45.04 18.41 16.75
CA SER A 422 -46.36 18.25 17.37
C SER A 422 -46.84 16.80 17.45
N ASN A 423 -45.94 15.81 17.35
CA ASN A 423 -46.26 14.38 17.42
C ASN A 423 -45.80 13.79 18.76
N ALA A 424 -46.70 13.13 19.50
CA ALA A 424 -46.43 12.54 20.81
C ALA A 424 -45.46 11.33 20.82
N GLU A 425 -44.93 10.95 19.65
CA GLU A 425 -44.04 9.80 19.43
C GLU A 425 -42.71 10.20 18.77
N LEU A 426 -42.41 11.50 18.75
CA LEU A 426 -41.09 12.06 18.47
C LEU A 426 -40.48 12.53 19.79
N PHE A 427 -39.33 11.96 20.14
CA PHE A 427 -38.58 12.31 21.35
C PHE A 427 -37.25 12.90 20.94
N ILE A 428 -36.92 14.08 21.45
CA ILE A 428 -35.70 14.81 21.14
C ILE A 428 -35.02 15.14 22.46
N GLY A 429 -33.70 15.00 22.53
CA GLY A 429 -32.95 15.34 23.74
C GLY A 429 -31.45 15.41 23.54
N GLN A 430 -30.81 16.14 24.44
CA GLN A 430 -29.36 16.15 24.58
C GLN A 430 -28.99 15.32 25.81
N ALA A 431 -28.24 14.25 25.61
CA ALA A 431 -27.68 13.45 26.69
C ALA A 431 -26.67 14.28 27.49
N LEU A 432 -26.83 14.27 28.81
CA LEU A 432 -25.88 14.81 29.77
C LEU A 432 -25.14 13.65 30.46
N ASP A 433 -23.92 13.87 30.95
CA ASP A 433 -23.06 12.82 31.55
C ASP A 433 -23.58 12.26 32.89
N THR A 434 -24.79 12.63 33.32
CA THR A 434 -25.49 12.02 34.45
C THR A 434 -25.94 10.59 34.10
N VAL A 435 -25.09 9.60 34.41
CA VAL A 435 -25.35 8.18 34.20
C VAL A 435 -26.50 7.69 35.09
N ASN A 436 -27.72 7.72 34.54
CA ASN A 436 -28.89 7.10 35.14
C ASN A 436 -29.06 5.68 34.59
N GLU A 437 -28.60 4.67 35.33
CA GLU A 437 -28.95 3.28 35.07
C GLU A 437 -30.40 3.02 35.50
N LEU A 438 -31.25 2.60 34.56
CA LEU A 438 -32.66 2.30 34.83
C LEU A 438 -32.81 0.88 35.37
N LYS A 439 -33.54 0.76 36.48
CA LYS A 439 -33.89 -0.54 37.07
C LYS A 439 -35.02 -1.19 36.24
N ASN A 440 -34.78 -2.39 35.73
CA ASN A 440 -35.73 -3.22 34.98
C ASN A 440 -36.29 -2.57 33.69
N PRO A 441 -35.43 -2.18 32.71
CA PRO A 441 -35.89 -1.54 31.47
C PRO A 441 -36.86 -2.40 30.65
N ALA A 442 -36.79 -3.73 30.77
CA ALA A 442 -37.70 -4.68 30.12
C ALA A 442 -39.18 -4.61 30.61
N ARG A 443 -39.51 -3.71 31.54
CA ARG A 443 -40.90 -3.42 31.97
C ARG A 443 -41.42 -2.06 31.50
N LEU A 444 -40.59 -1.26 30.82
CA LEU A 444 -40.95 0.06 30.34
C LEU A 444 -41.64 -0.03 28.97
N THR A 445 -42.57 0.89 28.72
CA THR A 445 -43.15 1.10 27.38
C THR A 445 -42.12 1.69 26.41
N LEU A 446 -42.38 1.59 25.10
CA LEU A 446 -41.50 2.18 24.08
C LEU A 446 -41.34 3.70 24.28
N SER A 447 -42.36 4.41 24.77
CA SER A 447 -42.32 5.85 25.05
C SER A 447 -41.42 6.17 26.24
N GLU A 448 -41.50 5.39 27.33
CA GLU A 448 -40.61 5.55 28.49
C GLU A 448 -39.15 5.22 28.14
N LEU A 449 -38.92 4.18 27.31
CA LEU A 449 -37.59 3.86 26.78
C LEU A 449 -37.04 4.98 25.89
N ALA A 450 -37.87 5.55 25.02
CA ALA A 450 -37.49 6.67 24.15
C ALA A 450 -37.13 7.92 24.96
N GLU A 451 -38.01 8.33 25.88
CA GLU A 451 -37.80 9.51 26.74
C GLU A 451 -36.56 9.37 27.62
N ALA A 452 -36.34 8.18 28.20
CA ALA A 452 -35.13 7.88 28.97
C ALA A 452 -33.86 7.91 28.09
N TRP A 453 -33.92 7.32 26.89
CA TRP A 453 -32.76 7.25 26.00
C TRP A 453 -32.32 8.63 25.54
N VAL A 454 -33.24 9.52 25.13
CA VAL A 454 -32.87 10.86 24.66
C VAL A 454 -32.32 11.75 25.79
N LYS A 455 -32.66 11.46 27.05
CA LYS A 455 -32.09 12.10 28.25
C LYS A 455 -30.72 11.54 28.68
N GLY A 456 -30.21 10.51 28.00
CA GLY A 456 -28.86 9.98 28.22
C GLY A 456 -28.78 8.57 28.82
N ALA A 457 -29.90 7.91 29.12
CA ALA A 457 -29.89 6.54 29.65
C ALA A 457 -29.14 5.55 28.72
N LYS A 458 -28.56 4.52 29.32
CA LYS A 458 -27.87 3.41 28.65
C LYS A 458 -28.71 2.14 28.80
N PHE A 459 -28.74 1.32 27.75
CA PHE A 459 -29.48 0.06 27.71
C PHE A 459 -28.60 -1.03 27.08
N ASP A 460 -28.69 -2.25 27.60
CA ASP A 460 -28.40 -3.43 26.79
C ASP A 460 -29.61 -3.67 25.87
N TRP A 461 -29.53 -3.17 24.64
CA TRP A 461 -30.57 -3.37 23.64
C TRP A 461 -30.71 -4.83 23.21
N GLN A 462 -29.69 -5.69 23.37
CA GLN A 462 -29.80 -7.10 23.00
C GLN A 462 -30.66 -7.87 23.99
N GLY A 463 -30.46 -7.63 25.30
CA GLY A 463 -31.35 -8.16 26.34
C GLY A 463 -32.80 -7.65 26.27
N LEU A 464 -33.07 -6.62 25.45
CA LEU A 464 -34.41 -6.06 25.19
C LEU A 464 -35.01 -6.48 23.83
N THR A 465 -34.23 -7.10 22.94
CA THR A 465 -34.69 -7.44 21.58
C THR A 465 -35.13 -8.90 21.48
N GLU A 466 -36.23 -9.16 20.74
CA GLU A 466 -36.65 -10.50 20.36
C GLU A 466 -35.56 -11.29 19.61
N ALA A 467 -35.52 -12.61 19.79
CA ALA A 467 -34.62 -13.48 19.03
C ALA A 467 -34.87 -13.45 17.50
N GLY A 468 -33.78 -13.54 16.74
CA GLY A 468 -33.79 -13.68 15.29
C GLY A 468 -33.92 -12.38 14.48
N ARG A 469 -33.61 -11.21 15.07
CA ARG A 469 -33.40 -9.97 14.31
C ARG A 469 -32.05 -9.98 13.59
N LYS A 470 -31.95 -9.25 12.48
CA LYS A 470 -30.76 -9.19 11.61
C LYS A 470 -30.19 -7.79 11.52
N ARG A 471 -28.87 -7.70 11.31
CA ARG A 471 -28.18 -6.45 10.97
C ARG A 471 -28.38 -6.15 9.50
N VAL A 472 -28.83 -4.93 9.17
CA VAL A 472 -29.13 -4.52 7.80
C VAL A 472 -28.33 -3.28 7.40
N ALA A 473 -27.89 -3.23 6.14
CA ALA A 473 -27.10 -2.11 5.63
C ALA A 473 -27.90 -0.78 5.67
N LEU A 474 -27.49 0.12 6.57
CA LEU A 474 -28.10 1.42 6.80
C LEU A 474 -27.08 2.55 6.61
N PRO A 475 -27.52 3.81 6.37
CA PRO A 475 -26.63 4.95 6.34
C PRO A 475 -25.75 5.08 7.60
N GLY A 476 -24.48 5.40 7.37
CA GLY A 476 -23.49 5.67 8.41
C GLY A 476 -23.36 7.16 8.74
N TYR A 477 -22.57 7.43 9.78
CA TYR A 477 -22.39 8.75 10.37
C TYR A 477 -21.98 9.85 9.35
N PRO A 478 -22.63 11.03 9.38
CA PRO A 478 -22.15 12.21 8.67
C PRO A 478 -21.02 12.88 9.45
N PHE A 479 -19.78 12.57 9.06
CA PHE A 479 -18.61 13.33 9.53
C PHE A 479 -18.71 14.80 9.13
N ASP A 480 -18.19 15.68 9.98
CA ASP A 480 -17.99 17.09 9.61
C ASP A 480 -17.00 17.19 8.44
N ASN A 481 -17.31 18.08 7.51
CA ASN A 481 -16.50 18.46 6.37
C ASN A 481 -16.41 20.00 6.21
N THR A 482 -16.86 20.76 7.20
CA THR A 482 -16.78 22.24 7.20
C THR A 482 -15.41 22.77 7.59
N THR A 483 -14.68 22.03 8.43
CA THR A 483 -13.31 22.37 8.84
C THR A 483 -12.29 21.67 7.95
N ALA A 484 -11.46 22.44 7.24
CA ALA A 484 -10.35 21.92 6.44
C ALA A 484 -9.06 21.84 7.29
N TYR A 485 -8.40 20.67 7.28
CA TYR A 485 -7.11 20.44 7.94
C TYR A 485 -6.04 20.16 6.88
N TRP A 486 -5.34 21.20 6.45
CA TRP A 486 -4.30 21.14 5.41
C TRP A 486 -3.18 22.16 5.71
N PRO A 487 -1.92 21.94 5.29
CA PRO A 487 -0.84 22.90 5.57
C PRO A 487 -1.07 24.25 4.87
N GLU A 488 -0.89 25.36 5.60
CA GLU A 488 -1.18 26.73 5.11
C GLU A 488 -0.43 27.09 3.82
N ALA A 489 0.78 26.57 3.64
CA ALA A 489 1.59 26.76 2.43
C ALA A 489 0.92 26.24 1.14
N ALA A 490 -0.13 25.41 1.25
CA ALA A 490 -0.92 24.89 0.14
C ALA A 490 -2.38 25.42 0.13
N SER A 491 -2.74 26.41 0.95
CA SER A 491 -4.08 27.04 0.91
C SER A 491 -4.16 28.28 0.01
N ALA A 492 -3.12 28.57 -0.78
CA ALA A 492 -3.13 29.64 -1.77
C ALA A 492 -4.09 29.27 -2.92
N LYS A 493 -5.25 29.93 -2.98
CA LYS A 493 -6.16 29.81 -4.13
C LYS A 493 -5.46 30.33 -5.38
N PRO A 494 -5.38 29.55 -6.48
CA PRO A 494 -4.74 30.04 -7.70
C PRO A 494 -5.62 31.10 -8.37
N GLU A 495 -5.08 32.30 -8.56
CA GLU A 495 -5.64 33.26 -9.51
C GLU A 495 -5.26 32.86 -10.95
N PRO A 496 -6.17 33.02 -11.94
CA PRO A 496 -5.89 32.66 -13.32
C PRO A 496 -5.03 33.73 -14.00
N VAL A 497 -3.70 33.56 -13.99
CA VAL A 497 -2.75 34.44 -14.67
C VAL A 497 -2.47 33.92 -16.09
N ALA A 498 -2.77 34.73 -17.11
CA ALA A 498 -2.45 34.44 -18.50
C ALA A 498 -0.97 34.71 -18.82
N ILE A 499 -0.40 33.99 -19.78
CA ILE A 499 1.02 34.03 -20.15
C ILE A 499 1.31 35.14 -21.18
N PRO A 500 2.24 36.06 -20.91
CA PRO A 500 2.98 36.80 -21.93
C PRO A 500 4.39 36.19 -22.15
N VAL A 501 4.84 36.15 -23.40
CA VAL A 501 6.16 35.61 -23.77
C VAL A 501 7.15 36.75 -24.04
N SER A 502 8.38 36.65 -23.52
CA SER A 502 9.57 37.35 -24.01
C SER A 502 10.85 36.65 -23.51
N GLU A 503 11.99 36.88 -24.16
CA GLU A 503 13.10 35.91 -24.21
C GLU A 503 14.39 36.30 -23.45
N THR A 504 15.04 35.27 -22.91
CA THR A 504 16.51 35.03 -22.81
C THR A 504 17.50 36.14 -22.43
N HIS A 505 18.51 35.75 -21.64
CA HIS A 505 19.92 35.81 -22.09
C HIS A 505 20.54 34.41 -21.95
N VAL A 506 21.51 34.05 -22.81
CA VAL A 506 22.00 32.67 -22.99
C VAL A 506 23.53 32.67 -23.14
N VAL A 507 24.22 31.71 -22.48
CA VAL A 507 25.60 31.32 -22.82
C VAL A 507 25.53 30.43 -24.06
N THR A 508 26.18 30.83 -25.15
CA THR A 508 25.92 30.25 -26.48
C THR A 508 26.98 29.24 -26.91
N LEU A 509 26.55 28.24 -27.69
CA LEU A 509 27.39 27.19 -28.28
C LEU A 509 28.62 27.76 -29.02
N ASN A 510 28.49 28.94 -29.63
CA ASN A 510 29.58 29.69 -30.27
C ASN A 510 30.82 29.84 -29.37
N GLN A 511 30.64 30.03 -28.06
CA GLN A 511 31.73 30.24 -27.11
C GLN A 511 32.52 28.94 -26.85
N VAL A 512 31.85 27.78 -26.84
CA VAL A 512 32.49 26.46 -26.78
C VAL A 512 33.18 26.13 -28.11
N GLN A 513 32.54 26.48 -29.23
CA GLN A 513 33.12 26.33 -30.57
C GLN A 513 34.39 27.16 -30.76
N ASP A 514 34.45 28.40 -30.27
CA ASP A 514 35.63 29.26 -30.37
C ASP A 514 36.79 28.79 -29.47
N TYR A 515 36.49 28.25 -28.29
CA TYR A 515 37.49 27.56 -27.47
C TYR A 515 38.10 26.36 -28.22
N LEU A 516 37.27 25.46 -28.77
CA LEU A 516 37.76 24.28 -29.48
C LEU A 516 38.50 24.63 -30.79
N LYS A 517 38.08 25.65 -31.55
CA LYS A 517 38.86 26.17 -32.68
C LYS A 517 40.28 26.59 -32.24
N THR A 518 40.38 27.26 -31.10
CA THR A 518 41.65 27.77 -30.56
C THR A 518 42.57 26.61 -30.20
N VAL A 519 42.09 25.66 -29.40
CA VAL A 519 42.87 24.46 -29.04
C VAL A 519 43.27 23.64 -30.27
N PHE A 520 42.40 23.53 -31.27
CA PHE A 520 42.69 22.78 -32.49
C PHE A 520 43.74 23.50 -33.37
N SER A 521 43.71 24.83 -33.44
CA SER A 521 44.72 25.64 -34.14
C SER A 521 46.08 25.60 -33.44
N GLU A 522 46.11 25.66 -32.10
CA GLU A 522 47.34 25.54 -31.29
C GLU A 522 48.12 24.24 -31.57
N VAL A 523 47.42 23.12 -31.75
CA VAL A 523 48.04 21.78 -31.85
C VAL A 523 48.26 21.31 -33.29
N SER A 524 47.46 21.78 -34.25
CA SER A 524 47.62 21.40 -35.66
C SER A 524 48.50 22.35 -36.47
N GLU A 525 48.88 23.50 -35.90
CA GLU A 525 49.53 24.65 -36.59
C GLU A 525 48.71 25.25 -37.76
N ILE A 526 47.50 24.75 -38.02
CA ILE A 526 46.58 25.28 -39.04
C ILE A 526 45.99 26.61 -38.53
N PRO A 527 46.11 27.73 -39.26
CA PRO A 527 45.58 29.01 -38.81
C PRO A 527 44.06 29.00 -38.59
N LEU A 528 43.61 29.64 -37.49
CA LEU A 528 42.19 29.82 -37.13
C LEU A 528 41.27 30.24 -38.29
N SER A 529 41.77 31.06 -39.23
CA SER A 529 41.02 31.53 -40.41
C SER A 529 40.75 30.45 -41.47
N GLN A 530 41.45 29.32 -41.42
CA GLN A 530 41.31 28.19 -42.34
C GLN A 530 40.51 27.02 -41.74
N LEU A 531 40.41 26.93 -40.41
CA LEU A 531 39.53 25.99 -39.73
C LEU A 531 38.04 26.30 -40.01
N ARG A 532 37.24 25.26 -40.17
CA ARG A 532 35.79 25.31 -40.43
C ARG A 532 35.13 24.32 -39.50
N LEU A 533 34.08 24.75 -38.80
CA LEU A 533 33.46 23.97 -37.75
C LEU A 533 32.85 22.65 -38.24
N ASN A 534 32.34 22.65 -39.48
CA ASN A 534 31.57 21.54 -40.06
C ASN A 534 32.39 20.77 -41.12
N ALA A 535 33.69 21.04 -41.25
CA ALA A 535 34.56 20.27 -42.13
C ALA A 535 35.05 19.01 -41.41
N GLY A 536 35.11 17.89 -42.14
CA GLY A 536 35.54 16.62 -41.59
C GLY A 536 36.98 16.67 -41.10
N PHE A 537 37.25 16.04 -39.95
CA PHE A 537 38.59 15.96 -39.36
C PHE A 537 39.61 15.26 -40.28
N ASP A 538 39.15 14.40 -41.19
CA ASP A 538 39.93 13.80 -42.28
C ASP A 538 40.48 14.85 -43.27
N GLN A 539 39.70 15.90 -43.56
CA GLN A 539 40.05 16.96 -44.52
C GLN A 539 41.22 17.84 -44.03
N TYR A 540 41.46 17.86 -42.72
CA TYR A 540 42.61 18.51 -42.10
C TYR A 540 43.83 17.58 -41.95
N GLY A 541 43.77 16.36 -42.51
CA GLY A 541 44.90 15.43 -42.53
C GLY A 541 45.30 14.89 -41.15
N LEU A 542 44.33 14.75 -40.23
CA LEU A 542 44.60 14.27 -38.87
C LEU A 542 45.26 12.88 -38.86
N THR A 543 46.56 12.88 -38.58
CA THR A 543 47.31 11.65 -38.29
C THR A 543 47.05 11.20 -36.84
N SER A 544 47.26 9.90 -36.56
CA SER A 544 47.12 9.34 -35.22
C SER A 544 48.01 10.00 -34.16
N LEU A 545 49.09 10.68 -34.58
CA LEU A 545 49.95 11.47 -33.69
C LEU A 545 49.28 12.80 -33.31
N LEU A 546 48.73 13.52 -34.30
CA LEU A 546 48.01 14.77 -34.07
C LEU A 546 46.74 14.54 -33.23
N ILE A 547 45.97 13.48 -33.51
CA ILE A 547 44.81 13.09 -32.69
C ILE A 547 45.23 12.86 -31.24
N LYS A 548 46.35 12.16 -31.01
CA LYS A 548 46.86 11.91 -29.65
C LYS A 548 47.28 13.21 -28.96
N GLN A 549 47.93 14.13 -29.66
CA GLN A 549 48.30 15.45 -29.11
C GLN A 549 47.07 16.31 -28.80
N LEU A 550 46.06 16.33 -29.68
CA LEU A 550 44.79 17.03 -29.47
C LEU A 550 44.01 16.47 -28.28
N THR A 551 43.93 15.13 -28.19
CA THR A 551 43.28 14.45 -27.07
C THR A 551 44.00 14.80 -25.77
N THR A 552 45.33 14.67 -25.69
CA THR A 552 46.10 15.06 -24.49
C THR A 552 46.01 16.56 -24.15
N ARG A 553 45.91 17.45 -25.16
CA ARG A 553 45.75 18.89 -24.95
C ARG A 553 44.37 19.24 -24.37
N LEU A 554 43.31 18.56 -24.79
CA LEU A 554 41.95 18.71 -24.24
C LEU A 554 41.80 18.00 -22.89
N GLU A 555 42.37 16.80 -22.73
CA GLU A 555 42.39 16.04 -21.47
C GLU A 555 42.97 16.86 -20.31
N ARG A 556 43.99 17.67 -20.61
CA ARG A 556 44.64 18.57 -19.64
C ARG A 556 43.73 19.68 -19.13
N ASP A 557 42.77 20.16 -19.94
CA ASP A 557 41.91 21.28 -19.60
C ASP A 557 40.49 20.83 -19.17
N LEU A 558 40.03 19.64 -19.59
CA LEU A 558 38.65 19.14 -19.40
C LEU A 558 38.55 17.81 -18.61
N GLY A 559 39.66 17.18 -18.24
CA GLY A 559 39.69 15.84 -17.62
C GLY A 559 39.76 14.69 -18.63
N GLU A 560 39.88 13.44 -18.17
CA GLU A 560 40.15 12.31 -19.08
C GLU A 560 39.03 12.10 -20.12
N LEU A 561 39.44 11.93 -21.38
CA LEU A 561 38.58 11.83 -22.55
C LEU A 561 38.63 10.43 -23.18
N SER A 562 37.58 10.09 -23.91
CA SER A 562 37.57 8.89 -24.74
C SER A 562 38.72 8.92 -25.76
N LYS A 563 39.55 7.88 -25.81
CA LYS A 563 40.63 7.76 -26.80
C LYS A 563 40.09 7.60 -28.24
N THR A 564 38.80 7.31 -28.39
CA THR A 564 38.08 7.21 -29.68
C THR A 564 37.30 8.49 -30.04
N LEU A 565 37.34 9.55 -29.22
CA LEU A 565 36.50 10.75 -29.37
C LEU A 565 36.53 11.39 -30.77
N PHE A 566 37.72 11.56 -31.36
CA PHE A 566 37.89 12.14 -32.71
C PHE A 566 37.53 11.17 -33.87
N PHE A 567 37.16 9.93 -33.55
CA PHE A 567 36.58 8.95 -34.49
C PHE A 567 35.05 8.84 -34.33
N GLU A 568 34.51 9.24 -33.17
CA GLU A 568 33.08 9.23 -32.84
C GLU A 568 32.39 10.55 -33.24
N TYR A 569 33.11 11.67 -33.16
CA TYR A 569 32.67 12.99 -33.59
C TYR A 569 33.55 13.46 -34.76
N HIS A 570 32.94 13.78 -35.90
CA HIS A 570 33.66 13.91 -37.16
C HIS A 570 34.05 15.36 -37.51
N CYS A 571 33.51 16.36 -36.82
CA CYS A 571 33.92 17.76 -36.97
C CYS A 571 33.92 18.53 -35.63
N LEU A 572 34.49 19.74 -35.64
CA LEU A 572 34.58 20.61 -34.44
C LEU A 572 33.21 21.02 -33.90
N GLN A 573 32.17 21.11 -34.73
CA GLN A 573 30.82 21.44 -34.26
C GLN A 573 30.22 20.32 -33.42
N ASP A 574 30.36 19.06 -33.85
CA ASP A 574 29.87 17.90 -33.11
C ASP A 574 30.60 17.76 -31.76
N LEU A 575 31.92 17.98 -31.78
CA LEU A 575 32.78 17.99 -30.59
C LEU A 575 32.37 19.10 -29.60
N ALA A 576 32.01 20.29 -30.09
CA ALA A 576 31.51 21.39 -29.26
C ALA A 576 30.16 21.08 -28.64
N GLN A 577 29.26 20.43 -29.38
CA GLN A 577 27.96 20.00 -28.89
C GLN A 577 28.09 18.97 -27.78
N TYR A 578 28.98 17.97 -27.96
CA TYR A 578 29.31 16.96 -26.96
C TYR A 578 29.83 17.57 -25.65
N PHE A 579 30.86 18.44 -25.74
CA PHE A 579 31.46 19.05 -24.54
C PHE A 579 30.53 20.02 -23.80
N TYR A 580 29.62 20.69 -24.50
CA TYR A 580 28.60 21.52 -23.86
C TYR A 580 27.59 20.70 -23.04
N GLN A 581 27.40 19.40 -23.32
CA GLN A 581 26.25 18.65 -22.83
C GLN A 581 26.47 17.72 -21.63
N GLN A 582 27.69 17.21 -21.34
CA GLN A 582 27.78 16.07 -20.40
C GLN A 582 28.89 16.00 -19.32
N HIS A 583 29.94 16.84 -19.29
CA HIS A 583 31.02 16.63 -18.30
C HIS A 583 31.31 17.78 -17.34
N GLY A 584 30.77 17.61 -16.11
CA GLY A 584 31.20 18.25 -14.87
C GLY A 584 31.99 17.33 -13.92
N LEU A 585 32.55 16.20 -14.42
CA LEU A 585 33.49 15.25 -13.77
C LEU A 585 33.00 14.53 -12.48
N GLY A 586 33.47 13.33 -12.12
CA GLY A 586 34.40 12.39 -12.79
C GLY A 586 34.80 11.25 -11.82
N LEU A 587 35.04 10.02 -12.31
CA LEU A 587 35.32 8.85 -11.47
C LEU A 587 36.82 8.68 -11.12
N ALA A 588 37.12 8.07 -9.96
CA ALA A 588 38.32 7.25 -9.69
C ALA A 588 38.01 6.30 -8.51
N GLN A 589 37.95 4.98 -8.70
CA GLN A 589 39.04 4.00 -8.50
C GLN A 589 39.56 3.93 -7.05
N LEU A 590 39.46 2.83 -6.27
CA LEU A 590 39.60 1.38 -6.54
C LEU A 590 41.07 0.95 -6.75
N LEU A 591 41.77 0.69 -5.64
CA LEU A 591 43.12 0.11 -5.52
C LEU A 591 43.25 -0.54 -4.12
N ASN A 592 43.92 -1.67 -3.86
CA ASN A 592 44.37 -2.79 -4.71
C ASN A 592 44.97 -3.93 -3.83
N LEU A 593 44.70 -5.22 -4.16
CA LEU A 593 45.62 -6.39 -4.03
C LEU A 593 46.17 -6.80 -2.62
N ALA A 594 46.65 -8.03 -2.32
CA ALA A 594 46.46 -9.38 -2.88
C ALA A 594 46.97 -10.49 -1.90
N THR A 595 46.71 -11.77 -2.22
CA THR A 595 47.10 -13.07 -1.60
C THR A 595 48.59 -13.44 -1.81
N PRO A 596 49.15 -14.66 -1.46
CA PRO A 596 48.59 -15.97 -1.02
C PRO A 596 49.26 -16.52 0.29
N GLN A 597 49.36 -17.80 0.72
CA GLN A 597 49.01 -19.22 0.35
C GLN A 597 49.17 -20.07 1.68
N GLN A 598 48.83 -21.34 1.92
CA GLN A 598 48.24 -22.57 1.29
C GLN A 598 47.59 -23.39 2.48
N ALA A 599 47.21 -24.69 2.55
CA ALA A 599 47.37 -25.92 1.75
C ALA A 599 46.21 -26.97 1.93
N VAL A 600 46.52 -28.24 2.25
CA VAL A 600 45.72 -29.49 2.08
C VAL A 600 46.34 -30.64 2.94
N LEU A 601 45.83 -31.87 3.13
CA LEU A 601 44.71 -32.70 2.58
C LEU A 601 43.83 -33.24 3.77
N GLU A 602 42.93 -34.27 3.77
CA GLU A 602 42.42 -35.25 2.77
C GLU A 602 40.93 -35.69 2.97
N THR A 603 40.60 -36.94 3.35
CA THR A 603 39.27 -37.59 3.07
C THR A 603 38.67 -38.54 4.14
N GLN A 604 37.33 -38.45 4.34
CA GLN A 604 36.27 -39.51 4.47
C GLN A 604 36.42 -40.78 5.38
N PRO A 605 35.32 -41.54 5.69
CA PRO A 605 33.95 -41.15 6.09
C PRO A 605 33.35 -42.03 7.26
N ASP A 606 32.03 -41.91 7.49
CA ASP A 606 31.10 -42.80 8.24
C ASP A 606 31.23 -42.98 9.78
N GLY A 607 30.08 -42.87 10.47
CA GLY A 607 29.93 -43.11 11.91
C GLY A 607 28.55 -42.72 12.45
N GLN A 608 27.68 -43.70 12.71
CA GLN A 608 26.27 -43.54 13.11
C GLN A 608 26.05 -42.79 14.45
N SER A 609 24.92 -42.05 14.56
CA SER A 609 24.22 -41.87 15.84
C SER A 609 22.74 -41.50 15.64
N GLN A 610 21.82 -42.38 16.04
CA GLN A 610 20.40 -42.07 16.25
C GLN A 610 20.10 -42.13 17.75
N ALA A 611 20.17 -40.99 18.44
CA ALA A 611 20.04 -40.94 19.91
C ALA A 611 19.57 -39.60 20.49
N GLN A 612 18.99 -38.69 19.70
CA GLN A 612 18.58 -37.34 20.17
C GLN A 612 17.16 -36.90 19.72
N ASP A 613 16.42 -37.75 19.00
CA ASP A 613 15.27 -37.38 18.17
C ASP A 613 13.94 -37.11 18.92
N ALA A 614 13.98 -36.46 20.09
CA ALA A 614 12.80 -36.17 20.92
C ALA A 614 12.85 -34.83 21.68
N LEU A 615 13.67 -33.86 21.24
CA LEU A 615 13.75 -32.50 21.82
C LEU A 615 12.97 -31.43 21.03
N TYR A 616 12.52 -31.74 19.82
CA TYR A 616 11.91 -30.79 18.88
C TYR A 616 10.56 -31.32 18.37
N LEU A 617 9.63 -30.43 18.08
CA LEU A 617 8.34 -30.76 17.45
C LEU A 617 8.51 -30.83 15.93
N ALA A 618 7.69 -31.66 15.27
CA ALA A 618 7.72 -31.80 13.81
C ALA A 618 7.37 -30.49 13.04
N ASP A 619 6.72 -29.53 13.71
CA ASP A 619 6.31 -28.24 13.16
C ASP A 619 7.22 -27.07 13.61
N ASP A 620 8.39 -27.36 14.21
CA ASP A 620 9.40 -26.35 14.57
C ASP A 620 10.13 -25.84 13.31
N ILE A 621 10.44 -24.54 13.29
CA ILE A 621 11.10 -23.90 12.15
C ILE A 621 12.58 -23.62 12.48
N ALA A 622 13.48 -24.30 11.76
CA ALA A 622 14.92 -24.09 11.90
C ALA A 622 15.39 -22.80 11.23
N ILE A 623 16.24 -22.03 11.91
CA ILE A 623 17.06 -20.98 11.29
C ILE A 623 18.30 -21.68 10.73
N ILE A 624 18.40 -21.75 9.40
CA ILE A 624 19.45 -22.51 8.70
C ILE A 624 20.56 -21.64 8.10
N GLY A 625 20.42 -20.32 8.13
CA GLY A 625 21.46 -19.35 7.79
C GLY A 625 21.06 -17.94 8.22
N VAL A 626 22.04 -17.06 8.43
CA VAL A 626 21.87 -15.76 9.06
C VAL A 626 22.95 -14.76 8.61
N SER A 627 22.56 -13.50 8.38
CA SER A 627 23.50 -12.40 8.12
C SER A 627 22.96 -11.09 8.68
N GLY A 628 23.85 -10.14 9.00
CA GLY A 628 23.48 -8.82 9.50
C GLY A 628 24.68 -7.88 9.57
N CYS A 629 24.40 -6.58 9.43
CA CYS A 629 25.34 -5.47 9.55
C CYS A 629 24.77 -4.47 10.56
N TYR A 630 25.59 -4.04 11.52
CA TYR A 630 25.21 -3.30 12.72
C TYR A 630 26.18 -2.13 12.98
N PRO A 631 25.84 -1.13 13.81
CA PRO A 631 26.74 -0.02 14.11
C PRO A 631 28.10 -0.50 14.60
N GLY A 632 29.16 -0.16 13.88
CA GLY A 632 30.53 -0.62 14.15
C GLY A 632 30.92 -2.00 13.58
N ALA A 633 29.99 -2.80 13.07
CA ALA A 633 30.24 -4.17 12.61
C ALA A 633 29.59 -4.46 11.25
N GLN A 634 30.40 -4.69 10.22
CA GLN A 634 29.92 -4.99 8.86
C GLN A 634 29.34 -6.42 8.71
N ASP A 635 29.65 -7.32 9.66
CA ASP A 635 29.21 -8.71 9.70
C ASP A 635 28.89 -9.19 11.13
N LEU A 636 28.41 -10.43 11.25
CA LEU A 636 28.01 -11.05 12.50
C LEU A 636 29.19 -11.47 13.41
N GLU A 637 30.35 -11.83 12.86
CA GLU A 637 31.49 -12.17 13.69
C GLU A 637 32.01 -10.91 14.40
N ALA A 638 32.22 -9.83 13.64
CA ALA A 638 32.59 -8.52 14.20
C ALA A 638 31.59 -8.06 15.26
N PHE A 639 30.28 -8.21 15.01
CA PHE A 639 29.23 -7.87 15.96
C PHE A 639 29.29 -8.73 17.23
N TRP A 640 29.46 -10.05 17.10
CA TRP A 640 29.61 -10.94 18.26
C TRP A 640 30.89 -10.65 19.06
N GLN A 641 32.00 -10.26 18.43
CA GLN A 641 33.20 -9.84 19.14
C GLN A 641 32.98 -8.53 19.91
N GLN A 642 32.28 -7.54 19.33
CA GLN A 642 31.93 -6.29 20.01
C GLN A 642 31.00 -6.52 21.21
N LEU A 643 30.00 -7.39 21.07
CA LEU A 643 29.14 -7.80 22.19
C LEU A 643 29.92 -8.52 23.31
N LYS A 644 30.85 -9.42 22.98
CA LYS A 644 31.73 -10.09 23.96
C LYS A 644 32.66 -9.11 24.69
N GLN A 645 33.03 -8.00 24.05
CA GLN A 645 33.87 -6.95 24.61
C GLN A 645 33.07 -5.88 25.39
N GLY A 646 31.74 -5.87 25.28
CA GLY A 646 30.89 -4.84 25.88
C GLY A 646 31.08 -3.45 25.25
N ALA A 647 31.40 -3.40 23.95
CA ALA A 647 31.68 -2.16 23.24
C ALA A 647 30.43 -1.25 23.12
N ASP A 648 30.62 0.05 23.30
CA ASP A 648 29.62 1.07 22.96
C ASP A 648 29.87 1.55 21.52
N CYS A 649 28.84 1.45 20.67
CA CYS A 649 28.88 1.80 19.24
C CYS A 649 28.03 3.05 18.92
N ILE A 650 27.66 3.84 19.94
CA ILE A 650 27.00 5.13 19.76
C ILE A 650 28.02 6.21 19.37
N THR A 651 27.79 6.89 18.25
CA THR A 651 28.62 8.00 17.76
C THR A 651 27.79 9.27 17.60
N GLU A 652 28.44 10.41 17.35
CA GLU A 652 27.74 11.52 16.71
C GLU A 652 27.24 11.13 15.31
N VAL A 653 26.21 11.81 14.81
CA VAL A 653 25.76 11.70 13.41
C VAL A 653 26.94 11.94 12.45
N PRO A 654 27.26 10.99 11.54
CA PRO A 654 28.28 11.19 10.52
C PRO A 654 27.90 12.34 9.57
N LYS A 655 28.88 13.17 9.20
CA LYS A 655 28.67 14.33 8.31
C LYS A 655 28.07 13.97 6.94
N GLN A 656 28.24 12.72 6.50
CA GLN A 656 27.64 12.14 5.31
C GLN A 656 26.10 12.00 5.39
N ARG A 657 25.50 12.08 6.59
CA ARG A 657 24.04 12.05 6.78
C ARG A 657 23.45 13.47 6.75
N TRP A 658 23.94 14.35 7.64
CA TRP A 658 23.67 15.79 7.66
C TRP A 658 24.71 16.49 8.55
N ASP A 659 24.85 17.82 8.41
CA ASP A 659 25.77 18.59 9.25
C ASP A 659 25.12 19.03 10.57
N ASN A 660 25.64 18.54 11.70
CA ASN A 660 25.23 18.93 13.06
C ASN A 660 25.53 20.40 13.40
N ASN A 661 26.33 21.10 12.60
CA ASN A 661 26.65 22.52 12.79
C ASN A 661 25.60 23.45 12.17
N ASP A 662 24.68 22.92 11.35
CA ASP A 662 23.58 23.67 10.79
C ASP A 662 22.58 24.08 11.90
N SER A 663 22.31 25.39 12.00
CA SER A 663 21.41 25.94 13.01
C SER A 663 19.97 25.43 12.90
N ARG A 664 19.57 24.91 11.72
CA ARG A 664 18.27 24.26 11.49
C ARG A 664 18.10 22.92 12.21
N TYR A 665 19.16 22.36 12.79
CA TYR A 665 19.16 21.09 13.54
C TYR A 665 19.71 21.22 14.97
N ALA A 666 19.93 22.46 15.46
CA ALA A 666 20.49 22.70 16.79
C ALA A 666 19.62 22.20 17.96
N ASP A 667 18.33 21.96 17.70
CA ASP A 667 17.33 21.38 18.60
C ASP A 667 17.36 19.84 18.68
N LEU A 668 18.05 19.16 17.75
CA LEU A 668 17.98 17.70 17.60
C LEU A 668 19.06 16.97 18.38
N CYS A 669 18.76 15.72 18.76
CA CYS A 669 19.76 14.80 19.30
C CYS A 669 20.85 14.54 18.24
N ARG A 670 22.12 14.64 18.65
CA ARG A 670 23.29 14.49 17.75
C ARG A 670 23.89 13.09 17.76
N PHE A 671 23.35 12.15 18.56
CA PHE A 671 23.95 10.84 18.81
C PHE A 671 23.04 9.69 18.38
N GLY A 672 23.65 8.57 17.98
CA GLY A 672 22.97 7.33 17.63
C GLY A 672 23.95 6.24 17.18
N GLY A 673 23.43 5.04 16.91
CA GLY A 673 24.19 3.98 16.23
C GLY A 673 24.02 4.12 14.72
N PHE A 674 25.12 4.22 13.97
CA PHE A 674 25.11 4.39 12.52
C PHE A 674 25.93 3.30 11.82
N LEU A 675 25.46 2.85 10.66
CA LEU A 675 26.27 2.07 9.72
C LEU A 675 27.18 3.02 8.93
N SER A 676 28.41 2.60 8.67
CA SER A 676 29.27 3.21 7.65
C SER A 676 28.80 2.80 6.25
N ASP A 677 29.37 3.46 5.22
CA ASP A 677 29.40 2.98 3.83
C ASP A 677 28.04 2.66 3.17
N ILE A 678 26.93 3.20 3.67
CA ILE A 678 25.57 2.93 3.17
C ILE A 678 25.33 3.43 1.74
N GLU A 679 26.17 4.34 1.28
CA GLU A 679 26.26 4.81 -0.09
C GLU A 679 26.83 3.75 -1.04
N SER A 680 27.62 2.79 -0.54
CA SER A 680 28.29 1.75 -1.31
C SER A 680 27.38 0.57 -1.63
N PHE A 681 27.49 0.03 -2.85
CA PHE A 681 26.74 -1.14 -3.31
C PHE A 681 27.37 -1.75 -4.56
N ASP A 682 27.55 -3.07 -4.61
CA ASP A 682 28.05 -3.75 -5.81
C ASP A 682 26.93 -3.93 -6.85
N ALA A 683 26.63 -2.84 -7.55
CA ALA A 683 25.56 -2.80 -8.55
C ALA A 683 25.78 -3.84 -9.67
N LEU A 684 27.02 -4.02 -10.12
CA LEU A 684 27.34 -4.88 -11.26
C LEU A 684 27.20 -6.37 -10.91
N PHE A 685 27.56 -6.78 -9.69
CA PHE A 685 27.30 -8.14 -9.17
C PHE A 685 25.80 -8.48 -9.23
N PHE A 686 24.95 -7.56 -8.78
CA PHE A 686 23.48 -7.71 -8.85
C PHE A 686 22.87 -7.43 -10.24
N LYS A 687 23.70 -7.13 -11.25
CA LYS A 687 23.30 -6.77 -12.64
C LYS A 687 22.39 -5.53 -12.70
N ILE A 688 22.57 -4.62 -11.75
CA ILE A 688 21.91 -3.32 -11.65
C ILE A 688 22.86 -2.27 -12.25
N SER A 689 22.32 -1.33 -13.03
CA SER A 689 23.17 -0.26 -13.58
C SER A 689 23.56 0.74 -12.49
N PRO A 690 24.75 1.39 -12.53
CA PRO A 690 25.12 2.40 -11.54
C PRO A 690 24.07 3.51 -11.37
N ARG A 691 23.50 3.99 -12.49
CA ARG A 691 22.41 4.98 -12.52
C ARG A 691 21.10 4.50 -11.86
N GLU A 692 20.86 3.20 -11.83
CA GLU A 692 19.74 2.61 -11.08
C GLU A 692 20.11 2.46 -9.60
N ALA A 693 21.33 2.03 -9.27
CA ALA A 693 21.81 1.96 -7.89
C ALA A 693 21.86 3.32 -7.19
N GLU A 694 22.14 4.40 -7.93
CA GLU A 694 22.05 5.79 -7.47
C GLU A 694 20.65 6.18 -7.01
N SER A 695 19.59 5.76 -7.72
CA SER A 695 18.20 6.10 -7.37
C SER A 695 17.52 5.11 -6.42
N MET A 696 18.14 3.94 -6.18
CA MET A 696 17.69 2.96 -5.20
C MET A 696 17.92 3.43 -3.76
N ASP A 697 16.88 3.33 -2.93
CA ASP A 697 16.98 3.51 -1.47
C ASP A 697 18.13 2.66 -0.89
N PRO A 698 19.07 3.24 -0.12
CA PRO A 698 20.14 2.49 0.55
C PRO A 698 19.63 1.29 1.37
N GLN A 699 18.40 1.35 1.90
CA GLN A 699 17.77 0.23 2.62
C GLN A 699 17.54 -0.98 1.71
N GLN A 700 17.20 -0.75 0.44
CA GLN A 700 17.06 -1.81 -0.57
C GLN A 700 18.41 -2.41 -0.96
N ARG A 701 19.44 -1.57 -1.10
CA ARG A 701 20.82 -1.98 -1.43
C ARG A 701 21.40 -2.91 -0.36
N LEU A 702 21.41 -2.46 0.89
CA LEU A 702 21.91 -3.23 2.04
C LEU A 702 21.11 -4.52 2.26
N PHE A 703 19.78 -4.47 2.15
CA PHE A 703 18.97 -5.67 2.33
C PHE A 703 19.20 -6.72 1.24
N LEU A 704 19.44 -6.31 -0.01
CA LEU A 704 19.77 -7.23 -1.11
C LEU A 704 21.13 -7.91 -0.88
N GLN A 705 22.14 -7.19 -0.38
CA GLN A 705 23.42 -7.77 0.03
C GLN A 705 23.25 -8.73 1.22
N THR A 706 22.50 -8.32 2.24
CA THR A 706 22.28 -9.14 3.46
C THR A 706 21.50 -10.42 3.13
N ALA A 707 20.51 -10.34 2.24
CA ALA A 707 19.76 -11.50 1.75
C ALA A 707 20.61 -12.44 0.90
N TRP A 708 21.59 -11.92 0.14
CA TRP A 708 22.56 -12.74 -0.58
C TRP A 708 23.47 -13.52 0.39
N HIS A 709 24.11 -12.83 1.34
CA HIS A 709 24.96 -13.49 2.35
C HIS A 709 24.17 -14.50 3.21
N THR A 710 22.90 -14.22 3.56
CA THR A 710 22.03 -15.17 4.27
C THR A 710 21.78 -16.45 3.48
N VAL A 711 21.72 -16.37 2.14
CA VAL A 711 21.56 -17.54 1.26
C VAL A 711 22.85 -18.36 1.16
N GLU A 712 24.01 -17.70 1.14
CA GLU A 712 25.32 -18.35 1.12
C GLU A 712 25.66 -19.02 2.46
N ASP A 713 25.39 -18.36 3.60
CA ASP A 713 25.53 -18.92 4.94
C ASP A 713 24.62 -20.15 5.15
N ALA A 714 23.41 -20.12 4.58
CA ALA A 714 22.53 -21.28 4.53
C ALA A 714 23.03 -22.43 3.62
N GLY A 715 24.16 -22.27 2.93
CA GLY A 715 24.72 -23.27 2.00
C GLY A 715 24.01 -23.35 0.65
N TYR A 716 23.20 -22.36 0.29
CA TYR A 716 22.44 -22.32 -0.97
C TYR A 716 23.01 -21.30 -1.96
N ASN A 717 22.61 -21.48 -3.21
CA ASN A 717 22.73 -20.52 -4.31
C ASN A 717 21.46 -20.57 -5.19
N LYS A 718 21.30 -19.60 -6.09
CA LYS A 718 20.14 -19.48 -7.00
C LYS A 718 19.72 -20.80 -7.66
N ALA A 719 20.66 -21.57 -8.23
CA ALA A 719 20.35 -22.84 -8.90
C ALA A 719 19.90 -23.93 -7.92
N SER A 720 20.47 -23.99 -6.71
CA SER A 720 20.04 -24.92 -5.68
C SER A 720 18.65 -24.58 -5.10
N LEU A 721 18.29 -23.29 -4.96
CA LEU A 721 16.95 -22.88 -4.51
C LEU A 721 15.87 -23.31 -5.50
N GLN A 722 16.15 -23.25 -6.81
CA GLN A 722 15.28 -23.82 -7.84
C GLN A 722 15.20 -25.35 -7.73
N ARG A 723 16.34 -26.04 -7.62
CA ARG A 723 16.40 -27.51 -7.56
C ARG A 723 15.72 -28.11 -6.31
N VAL A 724 15.83 -27.46 -5.16
CA VAL A 724 15.35 -27.98 -3.87
C VAL A 724 13.92 -27.52 -3.56
N PHE A 725 13.61 -26.24 -3.81
CA PHE A 725 12.33 -25.64 -3.42
C PHE A 725 11.42 -25.30 -4.62
N ALA A 726 11.80 -25.62 -5.86
CA ALA A 726 11.11 -25.19 -7.08
C ALA A 726 10.90 -23.66 -7.13
N GLY A 727 11.85 -22.90 -6.60
CA GLY A 727 11.77 -21.43 -6.47
C GLY A 727 10.74 -20.94 -5.44
N LYS A 728 10.03 -21.84 -4.74
CA LYS A 728 8.97 -21.50 -3.75
C LYS A 728 9.58 -21.05 -2.41
N VAL A 729 10.46 -20.06 -2.45
CA VAL A 729 10.99 -19.37 -1.27
C VAL A 729 10.19 -18.07 -1.10
N GLY A 730 9.77 -17.75 0.12
CA GLY A 730 9.15 -16.46 0.44
C GLY A 730 10.18 -15.43 0.90
N VAL A 731 9.87 -14.13 0.77
CA VAL A 731 10.69 -13.02 1.25
C VAL A 731 9.83 -12.06 2.08
N PHE A 732 10.17 -11.91 3.35
CA PHE A 732 9.40 -11.14 4.33
C PHE A 732 10.31 -10.09 5.00
N VAL A 733 10.00 -8.81 4.80
CA VAL A 733 10.88 -7.71 5.22
C VAL A 733 10.19 -6.77 6.19
N GLY A 734 10.74 -6.62 7.39
CA GLY A 734 10.34 -5.57 8.33
C GLY A 734 11.06 -4.25 8.07
N VAL A 735 10.33 -3.16 7.85
CA VAL A 735 10.92 -1.85 7.52
C VAL A 735 10.06 -0.69 8.07
N MET A 736 10.69 0.46 8.30
CA MET A 736 10.06 1.71 8.71
C MET A 736 10.95 2.91 8.32
N TYR A 737 10.36 4.12 8.26
CA TYR A 737 11.01 5.39 7.87
C TYR A 737 11.57 5.43 6.43
N GLY A 738 10.67 5.41 5.44
CA GLY A 738 10.96 5.68 4.02
C GLY A 738 11.28 7.16 3.74
N GLU A 739 12.45 7.61 4.17
CA GLU A 739 12.87 9.01 4.09
C GLU A 739 13.74 9.34 2.87
N TYR A 740 14.17 8.35 2.08
CA TYR A 740 15.10 8.60 0.97
C TYR A 740 14.51 9.55 -0.09
N GLN A 741 13.18 9.54 -0.24
CA GLN A 741 12.47 10.49 -1.09
C GLN A 741 12.60 11.96 -0.65
N LEU A 742 12.93 12.26 0.61
CA LEU A 742 13.12 13.64 1.07
C LEU A 742 14.36 14.32 0.46
N PHE A 743 15.27 13.54 -0.15
CA PHE A 743 16.41 14.05 -0.90
C PHE A 743 16.06 14.37 -2.37
N SER A 744 14.80 14.23 -2.80
CA SER A 744 14.37 14.58 -4.16
C SER A 744 14.39 16.10 -4.39
N GLY A 745 15.50 16.61 -4.91
CA GLY A 745 15.57 17.90 -5.58
C GLY A 745 14.95 17.79 -6.98
N GLU A 746 15.76 18.03 -8.02
CA GLU A 746 15.34 17.83 -9.42
C GLU A 746 15.29 16.34 -9.83
N GLN A 747 15.80 15.43 -8.99
CA GLN A 747 15.78 13.98 -9.22
C GLN A 747 14.65 13.28 -8.45
N SER A 748 13.91 12.39 -9.13
CA SER A 748 12.85 11.58 -8.51
C SER A 748 13.41 10.31 -7.85
N LEU A 749 13.73 10.40 -6.55
CA LEU A 749 14.21 9.28 -5.72
C LEU A 749 13.04 8.59 -5.00
N GLY A 750 12.75 7.32 -5.28
CA GLY A 750 11.58 6.60 -4.73
C GLY A 750 11.89 5.69 -3.53
N SER A 751 11.05 5.71 -2.48
CA SER A 751 11.18 4.83 -1.29
C SER A 751 9.95 3.91 -1.11
N VAL A 752 9.84 2.91 -2.00
CA VAL A 752 8.76 1.90 -1.99
C VAL A 752 9.24 0.65 -1.23
N TYR A 753 8.69 0.40 -0.02
CA TYR A 753 9.10 -0.71 0.84
C TYR A 753 8.95 -2.08 0.16
N GLY A 754 7.87 -2.31 -0.58
CA GLY A 754 7.61 -3.59 -1.27
C GLY A 754 8.71 -3.96 -2.28
N SER A 755 9.41 -2.96 -2.81
CA SER A 755 10.54 -3.17 -3.72
C SER A 755 11.77 -3.80 -3.02
N ILE A 756 11.90 -3.68 -1.70
CA ILE A 756 13.00 -4.28 -0.92
C ILE A 756 12.91 -5.81 -0.99
N ALA A 757 11.72 -6.37 -0.73
CA ALA A 757 11.46 -7.80 -0.89
C ALA A 757 11.57 -8.24 -2.37
N ASN A 758 10.96 -7.47 -3.27
CA ASN A 758 10.81 -7.87 -4.67
C ASN A 758 12.14 -7.87 -5.46
N ARG A 759 13.13 -7.02 -5.13
CA ARG A 759 14.47 -7.15 -5.72
C ARG A 759 15.19 -8.42 -5.29
N VAL A 760 15.04 -8.88 -4.05
CA VAL A 760 15.58 -10.18 -3.61
C VAL A 760 14.92 -11.31 -4.40
N SER A 761 13.59 -11.29 -4.49
CA SER A 761 12.82 -12.30 -5.22
C SER A 761 13.11 -12.29 -6.74
N TYR A 762 13.35 -11.13 -7.36
CA TYR A 762 13.76 -11.04 -8.77
C TYR A 762 15.19 -11.53 -8.99
N THR A 763 16.13 -11.14 -8.13
CA THR A 763 17.55 -11.52 -8.24
C THR A 763 17.73 -13.03 -8.07
N LEU A 764 17.11 -13.62 -7.05
CA LEU A 764 17.24 -15.04 -6.73
C LEU A 764 16.20 -15.94 -7.43
N ASP A 765 15.28 -15.36 -8.23
CA ASP A 765 14.21 -16.05 -8.96
C ASP A 765 13.17 -16.75 -8.05
N LEU A 766 12.78 -16.08 -6.98
CA LEU A 766 11.87 -16.60 -5.96
C LEU A 766 10.41 -16.30 -6.35
N HIS A 767 9.55 -17.29 -6.10
CA HIS A 767 8.15 -17.32 -6.53
C HIS A 767 7.15 -17.36 -5.36
N GLY A 768 7.62 -17.49 -4.11
CA GLY A 768 6.77 -17.45 -2.93
C GLY A 768 6.18 -16.06 -2.65
N PRO A 769 5.54 -15.87 -1.49
CA PRO A 769 5.14 -14.54 -1.01
C PRO A 769 6.34 -13.59 -0.97
N SER A 770 6.17 -12.35 -1.42
CA SER A 770 7.24 -11.34 -1.44
C SER A 770 6.64 -10.00 -1.05
N LEU A 771 6.92 -9.55 0.18
CA LEU A 771 6.28 -8.38 0.78
C LEU A 771 7.13 -7.68 1.85
N ALA A 772 6.81 -6.40 2.07
CA ALA A 772 7.30 -5.61 3.20
C ALA A 772 6.17 -5.28 4.19
N VAL A 773 6.50 -5.18 5.48
CA VAL A 773 5.57 -4.85 6.57
C VAL A 773 6.11 -3.73 7.45
N ASP A 774 5.22 -2.86 7.91
CA ASP A 774 5.50 -1.81 8.90
C ASP A 774 4.55 -1.94 10.10
N THR A 775 5.15 -2.20 11.27
CA THR A 775 4.53 -2.16 12.61
C THR A 775 5.42 -1.38 13.61
N LEU A 776 6.21 -0.42 13.13
CA LEU A 776 7.31 0.24 13.87
C LEU A 776 8.37 -0.77 14.35
N CYS A 777 8.78 -0.70 15.62
CA CYS A 777 9.91 -1.47 16.15
C CYS A 777 9.70 -2.99 16.15
N SER A 778 8.50 -3.50 15.90
CA SER A 778 8.20 -4.93 15.79
C SER A 778 8.21 -5.48 14.35
N SER A 779 8.45 -4.65 13.32
CA SER A 779 8.28 -5.06 11.91
C SER A 779 9.03 -6.34 11.52
N SER A 780 10.25 -6.56 12.02
CA SER A 780 11.04 -7.77 11.71
C SER A 780 10.51 -9.04 12.37
N LEU A 781 9.99 -8.95 13.60
CA LEU A 781 9.31 -10.08 14.26
C LEU A 781 7.93 -10.34 13.65
N THR A 782 7.23 -9.29 13.20
CA THR A 782 5.99 -9.43 12.42
C THR A 782 6.26 -10.13 11.08
N ALA A 783 7.34 -9.78 10.38
CA ALA A 783 7.80 -10.46 9.17
C ALA A 783 8.13 -11.95 9.44
N LEU A 784 8.82 -12.25 10.55
CA LEU A 784 9.13 -13.62 10.97
C LEU A 784 7.86 -14.45 11.26
N HIS A 785 6.88 -13.89 11.96
CA HIS A 785 5.58 -14.55 12.16
C HIS A 785 4.90 -14.86 10.82
N GLN A 786 4.81 -13.89 9.90
CA GLN A 786 4.20 -14.14 8.58
C GLN A 786 4.94 -15.21 7.78
N ALA A 787 6.27 -15.27 7.88
CA ALA A 787 7.10 -16.30 7.24
C ALA A 787 6.85 -17.70 7.82
N VAL A 788 6.88 -17.85 9.15
CA VAL A 788 6.58 -19.11 9.87
C VAL A 788 5.18 -19.62 9.51
N GLN A 789 4.20 -18.71 9.47
CA GLN A 789 2.82 -19.03 9.13
C GLN A 789 2.68 -19.44 7.64
N SER A 790 3.39 -18.76 6.72
CA SER A 790 3.45 -19.10 5.29
C SER A 790 4.06 -20.49 5.03
N LEU A 791 5.13 -20.83 5.75
CA LEU A 791 5.76 -22.16 5.69
C LEU A 791 4.77 -23.25 6.11
N ARG A 792 4.08 -23.06 7.24
CA ARG A 792 3.07 -24.01 7.77
C ARG A 792 1.88 -24.22 6.84
N ARG A 793 1.61 -23.31 5.90
CA ARG A 793 0.55 -23.45 4.87
C ARG A 793 1.05 -23.98 3.52
N GLY A 794 2.35 -24.22 3.34
CA GLY A 794 2.91 -24.58 2.02
C GLY A 794 2.76 -23.46 0.97
N GLU A 795 2.67 -22.20 1.41
CA GLU A 795 2.72 -21.05 0.52
C GLU A 795 4.11 -20.93 -0.09
N CYS A 796 5.14 -21.08 0.76
CA CYS A 796 6.53 -21.34 0.42
C CYS A 796 7.04 -22.62 1.12
N LEU A 797 8.21 -23.11 0.70
CA LEU A 797 8.92 -24.28 1.27
C LEU A 797 10.19 -23.88 2.04
N ALA A 798 10.66 -22.64 1.85
CA ALA A 798 11.67 -21.96 2.64
C ALA A 798 11.31 -20.46 2.70
N ALA A 799 11.93 -19.69 3.59
CA ALA A 799 11.69 -18.24 3.69
C ALA A 799 12.96 -17.48 4.04
N LEU A 800 13.18 -16.35 3.36
CA LEU A 800 14.12 -15.32 3.76
C LEU A 800 13.35 -14.28 4.59
N VAL A 801 13.89 -13.96 5.76
CA VAL A 801 13.28 -13.04 6.74
C VAL A 801 14.35 -12.08 7.23
N GLY A 802 13.99 -10.81 7.36
CA GLY A 802 14.85 -9.85 8.03
C GLY A 802 14.18 -8.50 8.22
N GLY A 803 14.97 -7.48 8.48
CA GLY A 803 14.50 -6.11 8.48
C GLY A 803 15.62 -5.11 8.27
N VAL A 804 15.24 -3.91 7.83
CA VAL A 804 16.16 -2.81 7.54
C VAL A 804 15.53 -1.48 7.98
N ASN A 805 16.35 -0.61 8.55
CA ASN A 805 15.92 0.68 9.11
C ASN A 805 17.13 1.61 9.18
N LEU A 806 17.22 2.58 8.27
CA LEU A 806 18.30 3.58 8.26
C LEU A 806 17.81 4.93 8.78
N SER A 807 18.71 5.69 9.40
CA SER A 807 18.52 7.10 9.72
C SER A 807 19.19 7.93 8.63
N LEU A 808 18.42 8.26 7.59
CA LEU A 808 18.92 8.96 6.40
C LEU A 808 18.77 10.47 6.54
N HIS A 809 17.58 10.96 6.92
CA HIS A 809 17.29 12.39 7.01
C HIS A 809 17.16 12.85 8.48
N PRO A 810 17.47 14.12 8.83
CA PRO A 810 17.20 14.66 10.17
C PRO A 810 15.70 14.73 10.53
N ASN A 811 14.80 14.40 9.58
CA ASN A 811 13.35 14.38 9.78
C ASN A 811 12.96 13.39 10.89
N LYS A 812 13.43 12.15 10.81
CA LYS A 812 13.28 11.08 11.81
C LYS A 812 13.60 11.54 13.23
N TYR A 813 14.70 12.27 13.40
CA TYR A 813 15.13 12.78 14.71
C TYR A 813 14.16 13.85 15.23
N ARG A 814 13.66 14.73 14.37
CA ARG A 814 12.62 15.72 14.71
C ARG A 814 11.27 15.07 15.04
N LEU A 815 10.83 14.09 14.25
CA LEU A 815 9.61 13.31 14.50
C LEU A 815 9.66 12.60 15.87
N LEU A 816 10.79 11.93 16.18
CA LEU A 816 10.99 11.25 17.45
C LEU A 816 11.03 12.22 18.65
N ALA A 817 11.67 13.39 18.50
CA ALA A 817 11.66 14.43 19.53
C ALA A 817 10.26 15.00 19.79
N GLN A 818 9.43 15.17 18.76
CA GLN A 818 8.06 15.65 18.92
C GLN A 818 7.14 14.64 19.59
N LEU A 819 7.34 13.35 19.34
CA LEU A 819 6.64 12.28 20.05
C LEU A 819 6.95 12.31 21.56
N THR A 820 8.21 12.52 21.98
CA THR A 820 8.56 12.63 23.40
C THR A 820 8.06 13.93 24.04
N MET A 821 8.09 15.06 23.33
CA MET A 821 7.47 16.31 23.80
C MET A 821 5.96 16.15 24.03
N SER A 822 5.26 15.39 23.18
CA SER A 822 3.83 15.13 23.36
C SER A 822 3.53 14.35 24.66
N LEU A 823 4.35 13.36 25.00
CA LEU A 823 4.26 12.64 26.28
C LEU A 823 4.52 13.57 27.47
N ALA A 824 5.59 14.37 27.42
CA ALA A 824 5.94 15.30 28.49
C ALA A 824 4.82 16.34 28.73
N MET A 825 4.20 16.84 27.66
CA MET A 825 3.09 17.80 27.73
C MET A 825 1.81 17.15 28.27
N VAL A 826 1.49 15.91 27.87
CA VAL A 826 0.37 15.13 28.45
C VAL A 826 0.59 14.88 29.94
N VAL A 827 1.79 14.46 30.34
CA VAL A 827 2.15 14.27 31.77
C VAL A 827 2.02 15.58 32.54
N ALA A 828 2.49 16.70 31.99
CA ALA A 828 2.33 18.03 32.62
C ALA A 828 0.85 18.44 32.78
N VAL A 829 0.00 18.20 31.76
CA VAL A 829 -1.44 18.48 31.83
C VAL A 829 -2.16 17.56 32.83
N VAL A 830 -1.78 16.28 32.91
CA VAL A 830 -2.30 15.34 33.90
C VAL A 830 -1.89 15.77 35.31
N LEU A 831 -0.62 16.11 35.54
CA LEU A 831 -0.13 16.62 36.83
C LEU A 831 -0.81 17.95 37.21
N ALA A 832 -1.03 18.87 36.26
CA ALA A 832 -1.75 20.12 36.51
C ALA A 832 -3.24 19.89 36.86
N ARG A 833 -3.91 18.91 36.22
CA ARG A 833 -5.27 18.51 36.59
C ARG A 833 -5.31 17.84 37.97
N VAL A 834 -4.37 16.94 38.27
CA VAL A 834 -4.25 16.30 39.59
C VAL A 834 -3.98 17.36 40.67
N ALA A 835 -3.10 18.33 40.43
CA ALA A 835 -2.85 19.45 41.34
C ALA A 835 -4.11 20.31 41.56
N MET A 836 -4.86 20.66 40.50
CA MET A 836 -6.13 21.38 40.64
C MET A 836 -7.19 20.60 41.42
N VAL A 837 -7.27 19.28 41.24
CA VAL A 837 -8.16 18.41 42.03
C VAL A 837 -7.72 18.37 43.49
N LEU A 838 -6.43 18.18 43.77
CA LEU A 838 -5.89 18.17 45.14
C LEU A 838 -6.07 19.51 45.86
N CYS A 839 -5.97 20.64 45.16
CA CYS A 839 -6.29 21.96 45.72
C CYS A 839 -7.79 22.11 46.02
N ARG A 840 -8.69 21.59 45.15
CA ARG A 840 -10.15 21.57 45.37
C ARG A 840 -10.63 20.56 46.44
N VAL A 841 -9.72 19.73 46.96
CA VAL A 841 -9.98 18.79 48.07
C VAL A 841 -9.33 19.30 49.38
N ARG A 842 -8.69 20.47 49.35
CA ARG A 842 -7.99 21.09 50.51
C ARG A 842 -8.45 22.53 50.82
N GLY A 843 -9.48 23.04 50.15
CA GLY A 843 -10.15 24.31 50.41
C GLY A 843 -11.65 24.16 50.26
#